data_AF-A0ABD2WG02-F1
#
_entry.id   AF-A0ABD2WG02-F1
#
_cell.length_a   1.000
_cell.length_b   1.000
_cell.length_c   1.000
_cell.angle_alpha   90.00
_cell.angle_beta   90.00
_cell.angle_gamma   90.00
#
_symmetry.space_group_name_H-M   'P 1'
#
loop_
_entity.id
_entity.type
_entity.pdbx_description
1 polymer ?
#
loop_
_entity_poly.entity_id
_entity_poly.type
_entity_poly.pdbx_seq_one_letter_code
_entity_poly.pdbx_strand_id
1 'polypeptide(L)'
;MDPVQEVRQLEMLCKQLYESQDSAHRAEAEKALVNFQNAPDTLTKCQMLLDRRDSAYAQLLAATTLTKLVSRSAQGLSLQQRLDIRNYILNYLATQPKLPSFVIQALVTLFARITKLGWFDVDKDEFVFRNVVNDVSKFLQGSVEHCMIGVQLLSQLTCEMNQISEADANRSLTKHRKIASSFRDTQLFEIFRLSCSLLGTARENCKNLNFNDEAQHGLMTQLLRLSQNCLTFDFIGTSTDESSDDLCTVQIPTSWRPAFLDFATLKLFFDLYHTLPNSLSSLALSCLVQIASVRRSLFSNSERAKFLTHLVNGVKHTLQNPQGLSDPGNYHEFCRLLARLKSNYQLGELVMIENYPEAIQLIAKFTVQSLQMWQFAPNSVHYLLSLWQRMVASVPYVKATEPHLLETYTPEVTNAYITSRLESVSVVVRDGLEDPLDDLGMVQQQLEQLSVIGRCEYQKTCTLLVQLFDQAARIYQELMSQNNAQQVDVLIQEGQLTWLVYIIGSAIGGRVSFNTNEEHDTMDGELVCRVLQLMNLTDSRLSQGGCEKLELAMLSFFEQFRKIYVGDGVQKNSKVYRRLSDVLGLSDEAMVLSVFIRKIITNLKYWGRSEQIISKTLQLLNDLSVGYTCVRKLVKLEEIQFVLNNHTSEHFPFLGNSVAVTEMRCRSMFYTSLGRLLMVDLGEDEERFHTFMLPLTAALESLGQLMRAADTPLFAAEEAKKALIGLARDLRGLAYAFNTKTSYMMLFDWIYPNYTPILLHAIELWHFEPQVTTPVLKLFAELVQNRSQRLQFDVSSPNGILLFREASKVISSYGNRILQIEVSKDQIYPLKLKGISICFRMLKAALCGSYVNFGVFRLYGDEALDNALNTFVKLLLSISQSDLLDYPKLSVTYYGLLECLAQDHMTFLSTLEPQVFLYILSSISEGLTALGALKDSYTDTMICNGCCITLDHIVTYLFKQLYQKAGMYSGKKNSVAQSGGDLFLQVLKQRPEILQQILSTLLNVIMFEDCRNQWSMSRPLLGLILLNEEYFNQLRENIIRSQSVDKQASMAQWFENLMDGIERNLLTKNRDRFTQNLSNFRRDINDSLKGPPSVYASHQAMLAHLMMTS
;
A
#
# COMPACT_ATOMS: atom_id res chain seq x y z
N MET A 1 -0.81 7.96 -51.18
CA MET A 1 0.45 8.05 -51.94
C MET A 1 0.82 6.63 -52.38
N ASP A 2 1.92 6.43 -53.11
CA ASP A 2 2.47 5.08 -53.29
C ASP A 2 2.80 4.50 -51.89
N PRO A 3 2.29 3.30 -51.52
CA PRO A 3 2.52 2.71 -50.20
C PRO A 3 4.01 2.55 -49.85
N VAL A 4 4.89 2.41 -50.85
CA VAL A 4 6.34 2.36 -50.63
C VAL A 4 6.91 3.71 -50.17
N GLN A 5 6.32 4.81 -50.64
CA GLN A 5 6.76 6.17 -50.33
C GLN A 5 6.34 6.57 -48.89
N GLU A 6 5.16 6.13 -48.46
CA GLU A 6 4.67 6.33 -47.08
C GLU A 6 5.53 5.54 -46.07
N VAL A 7 5.92 4.31 -46.40
CA VAL A 7 6.79 3.47 -45.55
C VAL A 7 8.19 4.08 -45.40
N ARG A 8 8.77 4.64 -46.47
CA ARG A 8 10.04 5.39 -46.40
C ARG A 8 9.95 6.64 -45.53
N GLN A 9 8.81 7.32 -45.55
CA GLN A 9 8.58 8.47 -44.68
C GLN A 9 8.53 8.05 -43.20
N LEU A 10 7.88 6.94 -42.88
CA LEU A 10 7.89 6.36 -41.53
C LEU A 10 9.30 5.97 -41.07
N GLU A 11 10.13 5.40 -41.95
CA GLU A 11 11.54 5.08 -41.67
C GLU A 11 12.34 6.35 -41.30
N MET A 12 12.14 7.45 -42.04
CA MET A 12 12.77 8.74 -41.74
C MET A 12 12.29 9.33 -40.40
N LEU A 13 10.99 9.27 -40.11
CA LEU A 13 10.42 9.75 -38.85
C LEU A 13 10.95 8.95 -37.65
N CYS A 14 11.11 7.63 -37.77
CA CYS A 14 11.74 6.81 -36.74
C CYS A 14 13.18 7.27 -36.48
N LYS A 15 13.94 7.53 -37.55
CA LYS A 15 15.32 8.02 -37.43
C LYS A 15 15.38 9.38 -36.75
N GLN A 16 14.48 10.30 -37.11
CA GLN A 16 14.38 11.62 -36.47
C GLN A 16 14.01 11.54 -34.98
N LEU A 17 13.15 10.60 -34.59
CA LEU A 17 12.78 10.42 -33.18
C LEU A 17 13.97 10.00 -32.31
N TYR A 18 14.80 9.09 -32.79
CA TYR A 18 15.90 8.50 -32.00
C TYR A 18 17.26 9.22 -32.18
N GLU A 19 17.51 9.89 -33.30
CA GLU A 19 18.81 10.51 -33.60
C GLU A 19 18.82 12.05 -33.53
N SER A 20 17.66 12.72 -33.55
CA SER A 20 17.63 14.19 -33.55
C SER A 20 18.00 14.77 -32.18
N GLN A 21 18.90 15.76 -32.17
CA GLN A 21 19.21 16.55 -30.96
C GLN A 21 18.18 17.65 -30.67
N ASP A 22 17.31 17.97 -31.64
CA ASP A 22 16.29 19.00 -31.50
C ASP A 22 14.98 18.43 -30.92
N SER A 23 14.53 18.99 -29.80
CA SER A 23 13.30 18.61 -29.11
C SER A 23 12.02 18.83 -29.94
N ALA A 24 11.97 19.87 -30.78
CA ALA A 24 10.78 20.18 -31.57
C ALA A 24 10.55 19.12 -32.66
N HIS A 25 11.63 18.76 -33.38
CA HIS A 25 11.59 17.71 -34.40
C HIS A 25 11.28 16.33 -33.81
N ARG A 26 11.76 16.01 -32.58
CA ARG A 26 11.40 14.76 -31.90
C ARG A 26 9.91 14.70 -31.55
N ALA A 27 9.34 15.80 -31.02
CA ALA A 27 7.92 15.88 -30.69
C ALA A 27 7.02 15.76 -31.93
N GLU A 28 7.41 16.37 -33.05
CA GLU A 28 6.68 16.26 -34.31
C GLU A 28 6.73 14.84 -34.89
N ALA A 29 7.91 14.21 -34.88
CA ALA A 29 8.08 12.82 -35.28
C ALA A 29 7.26 11.87 -34.41
N GLU A 30 7.28 12.05 -33.08
CA GLU A 30 6.48 11.25 -32.16
C GLU A 30 4.97 11.37 -32.46
N LYS A 31 4.46 12.59 -32.64
CA LYS A 31 3.06 12.84 -32.98
C LYS A 31 2.65 12.15 -34.28
N ALA A 32 3.49 12.21 -35.31
CA ALA A 32 3.24 11.55 -36.59
C ALA A 32 3.23 10.02 -36.46
N LEU A 33 4.14 9.45 -35.68
CA LEU A 33 4.22 8.00 -35.43
C LEU A 33 3.05 7.47 -34.58
N VAL A 34 2.57 8.26 -33.61
CA VAL A 34 1.36 7.93 -32.83
C VAL A 34 0.12 7.91 -33.73
N ASN A 35 0.00 8.85 -34.67
CA ASN A 35 -1.09 8.85 -35.65
C ASN A 35 -1.07 7.59 -36.53
N PHE A 36 0.12 7.14 -36.96
CA PHE A 36 0.29 5.89 -37.71
C PHE A 36 -0.17 4.66 -36.90
N GLN A 37 0.09 4.62 -35.59
CA GLN A 37 -0.35 3.50 -34.73
C GLN A 37 -1.88 3.38 -34.64
N ASN A 38 -2.63 4.40 -35.03
CA ASN A 38 -4.10 4.43 -34.99
C ASN A 38 -4.75 4.30 -36.38
N ALA A 39 -3.96 4.11 -37.44
CA ALA A 39 -4.46 4.00 -38.80
C ALA A 39 -5.10 2.60 -39.08
N PRO A 40 -6.02 2.49 -40.05
CA PRO A 40 -6.68 1.22 -40.39
C PRO A 40 -5.79 0.26 -41.22
N ASP A 41 -4.75 0.77 -41.88
CA ASP A 41 -3.83 0.02 -42.75
C ASP A 41 -2.50 -0.34 -42.08
N THR A 42 -2.43 -0.21 -40.75
CA THR A 42 -1.22 -0.40 -39.95
C THR A 42 -0.63 -1.80 -40.08
N LEU A 43 -1.43 -2.86 -40.19
CA LEU A 43 -0.95 -4.25 -40.26
C LEU A 43 -0.05 -4.48 -41.50
N THR A 44 -0.53 -4.09 -42.68
CA THR A 44 0.20 -4.25 -43.95
C THR A 44 1.46 -3.39 -43.97
N LYS A 45 1.38 -2.15 -43.46
CA LYS A 45 2.53 -1.26 -43.34
C LYS A 45 3.59 -1.79 -42.38
N CYS A 46 3.21 -2.41 -41.27
CA CYS A 46 4.15 -3.06 -40.35
C CYS A 46 4.87 -4.25 -41.00
N GLN A 47 4.19 -5.07 -41.81
CA GLN A 47 4.83 -6.15 -42.57
C GLN A 47 5.84 -5.59 -43.58
N MET A 48 5.46 -4.54 -44.33
CA MET A 48 6.36 -3.87 -45.28
C MET A 48 7.61 -3.28 -44.60
N LEU A 49 7.46 -2.68 -43.41
CA LEU A 49 8.59 -2.16 -42.63
C LEU A 49 9.55 -3.27 -42.19
N LEU A 50 9.03 -4.45 -41.81
CA LEU A 50 9.85 -5.61 -41.43
C LEU A 50 10.54 -6.25 -42.63
N ASP A 51 9.86 -6.36 -43.78
CA ASP A 51 10.42 -6.94 -45.00
C ASP A 51 11.49 -6.07 -45.66
N ARG A 52 11.39 -4.74 -45.56
CA ARG A 52 12.36 -3.80 -46.16
C ARG A 52 13.72 -3.82 -45.48
N ARG A 53 13.77 -4.00 -44.16
CA ARG A 53 15.00 -4.14 -43.35
C ARG A 53 16.00 -2.96 -43.42
N ASP A 54 15.59 -1.83 -43.98
CA ASP A 54 16.46 -0.66 -44.19
C ASP A 54 16.81 0.08 -42.88
N SER A 55 16.02 -0.09 -41.81
CA SER A 55 16.22 0.58 -40.51
C SER A 55 15.80 -0.27 -39.32
N ALA A 56 16.70 -0.44 -38.35
CA ALA A 56 16.41 -1.16 -37.11
C ALA A 56 15.37 -0.44 -36.22
N TYR A 57 15.33 0.91 -36.26
CA TYR A 57 14.31 1.69 -35.56
C TYR A 57 12.92 1.49 -36.17
N ALA A 58 12.84 1.34 -37.50
CA ALA A 58 11.59 1.05 -38.20
C ALA A 58 11.08 -0.36 -37.86
N GLN A 59 11.97 -1.34 -37.75
CA GLN A 59 11.63 -2.70 -37.29
C GLN A 59 11.12 -2.70 -35.83
N LEU A 60 11.75 -1.91 -34.95
CA LEU A 60 11.31 -1.72 -33.57
C LEU A 60 9.90 -1.08 -33.51
N LEU A 61 9.66 -0.03 -34.30
CA LEU A 61 8.33 0.59 -34.39
C LEU A 61 7.29 -0.43 -34.89
N ALA A 62 7.61 -1.21 -35.92
CA ALA A 62 6.70 -2.21 -36.45
C ALA A 62 6.35 -3.27 -35.39
N ALA A 63 7.34 -3.84 -34.71
CA ALA A 63 7.13 -4.84 -33.65
C ALA A 63 6.31 -4.30 -32.46
N THR A 64 6.61 -3.07 -32.01
CA THR A 64 5.87 -2.43 -30.89
C THR A 64 4.45 -2.04 -31.30
N THR A 65 4.25 -1.57 -32.52
CA THR A 65 2.93 -1.24 -33.07
C THR A 65 2.07 -2.49 -33.23
N LEU A 66 2.63 -3.59 -33.73
CA LEU A 66 1.95 -4.88 -33.78
C LEU A 66 1.58 -5.37 -32.37
N THR A 67 2.46 -5.20 -31.38
CA THR A 67 2.18 -5.60 -29.98
C THR A 67 0.98 -4.83 -29.43
N LYS A 68 0.92 -3.52 -29.68
CA LYS A 68 -0.23 -2.68 -29.32
C LYS A 68 -1.50 -3.11 -30.05
N LEU A 69 -1.41 -3.40 -31.34
CA LEU A 69 -2.55 -3.77 -32.18
C LEU A 69 -3.17 -5.10 -31.72
N VAL A 70 -2.34 -6.10 -31.43
CA VAL A 70 -2.77 -7.39 -30.86
C VAL A 70 -3.40 -7.22 -29.47
N SER A 71 -3.03 -6.18 -28.73
CA SER A 71 -3.54 -5.91 -27.37
C SER A 71 -4.82 -5.04 -27.32
N ARG A 72 -5.28 -4.49 -28.45
CA ARG A 72 -6.51 -3.67 -28.52
C ARG A 72 -7.75 -4.56 -28.63
N SER A 73 -8.75 -4.32 -27.76
CA SER A 73 -10.01 -5.10 -27.73
C SER A 73 -11.07 -4.62 -28.74
N ALA A 74 -11.00 -3.38 -29.22
CA ALA A 74 -12.09 -2.73 -29.97
C ALA A 74 -12.04 -2.94 -31.50
N GLN A 75 -10.94 -3.46 -32.05
CA GLN A 75 -10.79 -3.82 -33.47
C GLN A 75 -10.06 -5.15 -33.55
N GLY A 76 -10.77 -6.25 -33.26
CA GLY A 76 -10.17 -7.57 -33.10
C GLY A 76 -9.59 -8.10 -34.41
N LEU A 77 -8.28 -8.36 -34.43
CA LEU A 77 -7.66 -9.22 -35.46
C LEU A 77 -8.35 -10.59 -35.46
N SER A 78 -8.62 -11.12 -36.66
CA SER A 78 -9.13 -12.49 -36.80
C SER A 78 -8.12 -13.51 -36.26
N LEU A 79 -8.60 -14.71 -35.90
CA LEU A 79 -7.73 -15.82 -35.47
C LEU A 79 -6.64 -16.11 -36.52
N GLN A 80 -7.02 -16.14 -37.80
CA GLN A 80 -6.09 -16.39 -38.89
C GLN A 80 -4.99 -15.31 -38.96
N GLN A 81 -5.35 -14.03 -38.89
CA GLN A 81 -4.36 -12.94 -38.89
C GLN A 81 -3.42 -13.04 -37.68
N ARG A 82 -3.91 -13.44 -36.51
CA ARG A 82 -3.06 -13.64 -35.33
C ARG A 82 -2.08 -14.81 -35.51
N LEU A 83 -2.53 -15.90 -36.12
CA LEU A 83 -1.67 -17.04 -36.48
C LEU A 83 -0.62 -16.65 -37.52
N ASP A 84 -1.02 -15.90 -38.55
CA ASP A 84 -0.12 -15.43 -39.60
C ASP A 84 0.97 -14.53 -39.02
N ILE A 85 0.62 -13.59 -38.12
CA ILE A 85 1.59 -12.74 -37.40
C ILE A 85 2.56 -13.60 -36.59
N ARG A 86 2.05 -14.54 -35.78
CA ARG A 86 2.89 -15.44 -34.95
C ARG A 86 3.88 -16.23 -35.81
N ASN A 87 3.40 -16.87 -36.86
CA ASN A 87 4.21 -17.71 -37.75
C ASN A 87 5.22 -16.87 -38.54
N TYR A 88 4.82 -15.67 -38.98
CA TYR A 88 5.73 -14.72 -39.63
C TYR A 88 6.89 -14.35 -38.70
N ILE A 89 6.62 -14.04 -37.42
CA ILE A 89 7.68 -13.69 -36.45
C ILE A 89 8.65 -14.85 -36.24
N LEU A 90 8.15 -16.08 -36.05
CA LEU A 90 9.00 -17.25 -35.88
C LEU A 90 9.88 -17.48 -37.11
N ASN A 91 9.32 -17.41 -38.31
CA ASN A 91 10.09 -17.56 -39.55
C ASN A 91 11.08 -16.41 -39.75
N TYR A 92 10.71 -15.19 -39.38
CA TYR A 92 11.57 -14.02 -39.47
C TYR A 92 12.78 -14.14 -38.54
N LEU A 93 12.56 -14.54 -37.27
CA LEU A 93 13.63 -14.81 -36.32
C LEU A 93 14.51 -16.01 -36.72
N ALA A 94 13.93 -17.05 -37.33
CA ALA A 94 14.68 -18.21 -37.81
C ALA A 94 15.57 -17.89 -39.02
N THR A 95 15.13 -17.00 -39.90
CA THR A 95 15.87 -16.65 -41.12
C THR A 95 16.88 -15.52 -40.90
N GLN A 96 16.75 -14.74 -39.82
CA GLN A 96 17.58 -13.57 -39.53
C GLN A 96 18.12 -13.57 -38.09
N PRO A 97 19.04 -14.49 -37.75
CA PRO A 97 19.59 -14.58 -36.39
C PRO A 97 20.50 -13.41 -35.99
N LYS A 98 20.97 -12.60 -36.95
CA LYS A 98 21.92 -11.48 -36.73
C LYS A 98 21.26 -10.10 -36.61
N LEU A 99 19.97 -10.05 -36.24
CA LEU A 99 19.29 -8.78 -35.99
C LEU A 99 19.85 -8.08 -34.74
N PRO A 100 19.75 -6.74 -34.64
CA PRO A 100 20.11 -6.04 -33.41
C PRO A 100 19.31 -6.54 -32.20
N SER A 101 19.96 -6.68 -31.04
CA SER A 101 19.37 -7.29 -29.83
C SER A 101 18.05 -6.65 -29.40
N PHE A 102 17.91 -5.33 -29.53
CA PHE A 102 16.66 -4.63 -29.18
C PHE A 102 15.50 -4.94 -30.14
N VAL A 103 15.79 -5.26 -31.42
CA VAL A 103 14.77 -5.69 -32.39
C VAL A 103 14.35 -7.12 -32.09
N ILE A 104 15.30 -8.00 -31.79
CA ILE A 104 15.01 -9.38 -31.35
C ILE A 104 14.11 -9.34 -30.11
N GLN A 105 14.47 -8.55 -29.09
CA GLN A 105 13.67 -8.42 -27.87
C GLN A 105 12.24 -7.93 -28.14
N ALA A 106 12.05 -6.97 -29.05
CA ALA A 106 10.73 -6.47 -29.42
C ALA A 106 9.87 -7.53 -30.14
N LEU A 107 10.47 -8.32 -31.04
CA LEU A 107 9.81 -9.42 -31.74
C LEU A 107 9.49 -10.59 -30.80
N VAL A 108 10.40 -10.92 -29.90
CA VAL A 108 10.21 -11.92 -28.84
C VAL A 108 9.07 -11.51 -27.89
N THR A 109 8.98 -10.22 -27.55
CA THR A 109 7.87 -9.68 -26.74
C THR A 109 6.53 -9.76 -27.48
N LEU A 110 6.52 -9.42 -28.77
CA LEU A 110 5.34 -9.57 -29.61
C LEU A 110 4.87 -11.03 -29.69
N PHE A 111 5.80 -11.98 -29.87
CA PHE A 111 5.52 -13.42 -29.85
C PHE A 111 4.93 -13.87 -28.51
N ALA A 112 5.51 -13.44 -27.39
CA ALA A 112 5.01 -13.79 -26.06
C ALA A 112 3.60 -13.24 -25.83
N ARG A 113 3.35 -11.96 -26.21
CA ARG A 113 2.07 -11.28 -26.06
C ARG A 113 0.97 -11.92 -26.89
N ILE A 114 1.22 -12.20 -28.18
CA ILE A 114 0.23 -12.84 -29.06
C ILE A 114 -0.10 -14.26 -28.60
N THR A 115 0.91 -15.00 -28.11
CA THR A 115 0.73 -16.35 -27.58
C THR A 115 -0.09 -16.36 -26.28
N LYS A 116 0.16 -15.42 -25.36
CA LYS A 116 -0.66 -15.22 -24.15
C LYS A 116 -2.10 -14.89 -24.48
N LEU A 117 -2.34 -13.93 -25.38
CA LEU A 117 -3.69 -13.50 -25.74
C LEU A 117 -4.46 -14.57 -26.53
N GLY A 118 -3.75 -15.38 -27.33
CA GLY A 118 -4.31 -16.51 -28.07
C GLY A 118 -4.23 -17.86 -27.37
N TRP A 119 -3.83 -17.91 -26.09
CA TRP A 119 -3.55 -19.17 -25.34
C TRP A 119 -4.69 -20.21 -25.38
N PHE A 120 -5.90 -19.70 -25.58
CA PHE A 120 -7.15 -20.43 -25.54
C PHE A 120 -7.90 -20.43 -26.88
N ASP A 121 -7.32 -19.84 -27.93
CA ASP A 121 -7.87 -19.92 -29.27
C ASP A 121 -7.75 -21.36 -29.80
N VAL A 122 -8.80 -21.80 -30.49
CA VAL A 122 -8.93 -23.15 -31.05
C VAL A 122 -9.14 -23.03 -32.55
N ASP A 123 -8.37 -23.81 -33.32
CA ASP A 123 -8.62 -24.06 -34.74
C ASP A 123 -8.66 -25.58 -34.95
N LYS A 124 -9.71 -26.08 -35.62
CA LYS A 124 -9.93 -27.52 -35.86
C LYS A 124 -9.74 -28.40 -34.60
N ASP A 125 -10.32 -27.99 -33.48
CA ASP A 125 -10.27 -28.66 -32.18
C ASP A 125 -8.89 -28.74 -31.49
N GLU A 126 -7.87 -28.03 -32.00
CA GLU A 126 -6.55 -27.93 -31.37
C GLU A 126 -6.25 -26.53 -30.85
N PHE A 127 -5.57 -26.45 -29.69
CA PHE A 127 -5.04 -25.18 -29.17
C PHE A 127 -3.76 -24.79 -29.91
N VAL A 128 -3.94 -24.10 -31.03
CA VAL A 128 -2.88 -23.72 -31.97
C VAL A 128 -1.73 -22.92 -31.35
N PHE A 129 -1.97 -22.13 -30.30
CA PHE A 129 -0.93 -21.34 -29.61
C PHE A 129 -0.19 -22.09 -28.50
N ARG A 130 -0.61 -23.31 -28.12
CA ARG A 130 0.03 -24.05 -27.01
C ARG A 130 1.22 -24.90 -27.42
N ASN A 131 1.49 -25.06 -28.72
CA ASN A 131 2.56 -25.92 -29.23
C ASN A 131 3.98 -25.28 -29.15
N VAL A 132 4.21 -24.39 -28.19
CA VAL A 132 5.38 -23.50 -28.17
C VAL A 132 6.69 -24.26 -28.02
N VAL A 133 6.76 -25.26 -27.14
CA VAL A 133 8.00 -26.02 -26.90
C VAL A 133 8.45 -26.74 -28.17
N ASN A 134 7.53 -27.33 -28.93
CA ASN A 134 7.85 -28.00 -30.19
C ASN A 134 8.30 -27.01 -31.28
N ASP A 135 7.65 -25.84 -31.36
CA ASP A 135 8.02 -24.81 -32.33
C ASP A 135 9.42 -24.24 -32.04
N VAL A 136 9.72 -24.00 -30.76
CA VAL A 136 11.02 -23.48 -30.33
C VAL A 136 12.13 -24.54 -30.36
N SER A 137 11.82 -25.82 -30.18
CA SER A 137 12.81 -26.91 -30.18
C SER A 137 13.66 -26.97 -31.46
N LYS A 138 13.11 -26.51 -32.60
CA LYS A 138 13.83 -26.40 -33.88
C LYS A 138 14.97 -25.37 -33.81
N PHE A 139 14.81 -24.28 -33.08
CA PHE A 139 15.85 -23.27 -32.87
C PHE A 139 17.01 -23.81 -32.02
N LEU A 140 16.70 -24.69 -31.06
CA LEU A 140 17.69 -25.28 -30.14
C LEU A 140 18.64 -26.27 -30.84
N GLN A 141 18.26 -26.78 -32.01
CA GLN A 141 19.09 -27.66 -32.84
C GLN A 141 19.99 -26.89 -33.84
N GLY A 142 19.86 -25.56 -33.90
CA GLY A 142 20.59 -24.68 -34.83
C GLY A 142 21.95 -24.19 -34.32
N SER A 143 22.41 -23.03 -34.84
CA SER A 143 23.62 -22.36 -34.32
C SER A 143 23.43 -21.85 -32.89
N VAL A 144 24.51 -21.43 -32.22
CA VAL A 144 24.46 -20.81 -30.88
C VAL A 144 23.50 -19.61 -30.87
N GLU A 145 23.47 -18.81 -31.95
CA GLU A 145 22.57 -17.65 -32.08
C GLU A 145 21.10 -18.09 -32.16
N HIS A 146 20.80 -19.16 -32.91
CA HIS A 146 19.44 -19.71 -32.97
C HIS A 146 19.02 -20.27 -31.61
N CYS A 147 19.91 -21.00 -30.94
CA CYS A 147 19.66 -21.52 -29.59
C CYS A 147 19.37 -20.37 -28.61
N MET A 148 20.14 -19.29 -28.67
CA MET A 148 19.92 -18.10 -27.83
C MET A 148 18.55 -17.47 -28.08
N ILE A 149 18.14 -17.30 -29.34
CA ILE A 149 16.80 -16.78 -29.69
C ILE A 149 15.71 -17.73 -29.17
N GLY A 150 15.88 -19.05 -29.31
CA GLY A 150 14.94 -20.04 -28.80
C GLY A 150 14.75 -19.93 -27.29
N VAL A 151 15.84 -19.80 -26.53
CA VAL A 151 15.79 -19.61 -25.08
C VAL A 151 15.15 -18.27 -24.71
N GLN A 152 15.45 -17.18 -25.43
CA GLN A 152 14.80 -15.88 -25.23
C GLN A 152 13.28 -15.94 -25.44
N LEU A 153 12.81 -16.66 -26.47
CA LEU A 153 11.37 -16.85 -26.72
C LEU A 153 10.68 -17.53 -25.53
N LEU A 154 11.25 -18.61 -24.99
CA LEU A 154 10.69 -19.30 -23.82
C LEU A 154 10.76 -18.46 -22.54
N SER A 155 11.87 -17.73 -22.37
CA SER A 155 12.11 -16.90 -21.18
C SER A 155 11.12 -15.74 -21.14
N GLN A 156 10.97 -15.00 -22.24
CA GLN A 156 10.01 -13.90 -22.34
C GLN A 156 8.56 -14.40 -22.26
N LEU A 157 8.25 -15.55 -22.86
CA LEU A 157 6.91 -16.14 -22.72
C LEU A 157 6.59 -16.45 -21.25
N THR A 158 7.54 -17.03 -20.51
CA THR A 158 7.37 -17.35 -19.09
C THR A 158 7.13 -16.07 -18.27
N CYS A 159 7.91 -15.01 -18.50
CA CYS A 159 7.69 -13.70 -17.87
C CYS A 159 6.32 -13.10 -18.22
N GLU A 160 5.97 -13.07 -19.50
CA GLU A 160 4.72 -12.49 -19.98
C GLU A 160 3.50 -13.24 -19.43
N MET A 161 3.57 -14.57 -19.32
CA MET A 161 2.52 -15.38 -18.68
C MET A 161 2.37 -15.10 -17.19
N ASN A 162 3.44 -14.69 -16.51
CA ASN A 162 3.47 -14.40 -15.07
C ASN A 162 3.09 -12.94 -14.73
N GLN A 163 3.33 -11.99 -15.64
CA GLN A 163 3.12 -10.55 -15.41
C GLN A 163 1.70 -10.09 -15.74
N ILE A 164 1.13 -9.24 -14.88
CA ILE A 164 -0.09 -8.48 -15.13
C ILE A 164 0.30 -7.10 -15.67
N SER A 165 -0.10 -6.76 -16.90
CA SER A 165 0.12 -5.42 -17.44
C SER A 165 -0.84 -4.41 -16.79
N GLU A 166 -0.42 -3.16 -16.58
CA GLU A 166 -1.30 -2.08 -16.07
C GLU A 166 -2.60 -1.94 -16.89
N ALA A 167 -2.53 -2.18 -18.20
CA ALA A 167 -3.70 -2.15 -19.08
C ALA A 167 -4.64 -3.36 -18.91
N ASP A 168 -4.11 -4.51 -18.45
CA ASP A 168 -4.85 -5.76 -18.23
C ASP A 168 -5.43 -5.85 -16.81
N ALA A 169 -4.76 -5.24 -15.83
CA ALA A 169 -5.24 -5.11 -14.44
C ALA A 169 -6.64 -4.47 -14.38
N ASN A 170 -6.88 -3.50 -15.26
CA ASN A 170 -8.14 -2.77 -15.35
C ASN A 170 -9.25 -3.48 -16.15
N ARG A 171 -8.99 -4.65 -16.77
CA ARG A 171 -9.90 -5.24 -17.77
C ARG A 171 -10.35 -6.67 -17.52
N SER A 172 -9.54 -7.54 -16.91
CA SER A 172 -9.98 -8.88 -16.44
C SER A 172 -8.82 -9.68 -15.81
N LEU A 173 -8.62 -9.53 -14.51
CA LEU A 173 -7.65 -10.30 -13.72
C LEU A 173 -7.88 -11.83 -13.80
N THR A 174 -9.15 -12.26 -13.89
CA THR A 174 -9.51 -13.69 -13.97
C THR A 174 -9.01 -14.36 -15.26
N LYS A 175 -9.17 -13.70 -16.42
CA LYS A 175 -8.66 -14.22 -17.70
C LYS A 175 -7.15 -14.44 -17.64
N HIS A 176 -6.41 -13.49 -17.07
CA HIS A 176 -4.97 -13.64 -16.86
C HIS A 176 -4.64 -14.84 -15.97
N ARG A 177 -5.28 -14.97 -14.80
CA ARG A 177 -5.04 -16.10 -13.88
C ARG A 177 -5.35 -17.46 -14.48
N LYS A 178 -6.38 -17.56 -15.33
CA LYS A 178 -6.70 -18.78 -16.07
C LYS A 178 -5.62 -19.15 -17.07
N ILE A 179 -5.12 -18.17 -17.83
CA ILE A 179 -4.02 -18.36 -18.78
C ILE A 179 -2.77 -18.83 -18.01
N ALA A 180 -2.38 -18.10 -16.95
CA ALA A 180 -1.22 -18.42 -16.13
C ALA A 180 -1.32 -19.82 -15.49
N SER A 181 -2.48 -20.18 -14.93
CA SER A 181 -2.71 -21.52 -14.35
C SER A 181 -2.63 -22.62 -15.40
N SER A 182 -3.22 -22.42 -16.58
CA SER A 182 -3.13 -23.39 -17.66
C SER A 182 -1.70 -23.55 -18.18
N PHE A 183 -0.94 -22.47 -18.33
CA PHE A 183 0.46 -22.49 -18.73
C PHE A 183 1.34 -23.24 -17.72
N ARG A 184 1.16 -22.94 -16.41
CA ARG A 184 1.81 -23.62 -15.28
C ARG A 184 1.62 -25.14 -15.34
N ASP A 185 0.39 -25.59 -15.58
CA ASP A 185 0.04 -27.01 -15.49
C ASP A 185 0.39 -27.80 -16.77
N THR A 186 0.56 -27.12 -17.92
CA THR A 186 0.75 -27.80 -19.23
C THR A 186 2.13 -27.65 -19.85
N GLN A 187 2.80 -26.51 -19.70
CA GLN A 187 4.06 -26.23 -20.43
C GLN A 187 5.24 -25.89 -19.51
N LEU A 188 4.99 -25.21 -18.38
CA LEU A 188 6.06 -24.64 -17.56
C LEU A 188 7.07 -25.69 -17.04
N PHE A 189 6.60 -26.88 -16.65
CA PHE A 189 7.49 -27.94 -16.17
C PHE A 189 8.44 -28.46 -17.25
N GLU A 190 7.93 -28.65 -18.47
CA GLU A 190 8.72 -29.13 -19.61
C GLU A 190 9.76 -28.08 -20.02
N ILE A 191 9.40 -26.78 -19.97
CA ILE A 191 10.35 -25.68 -20.18
C ILE A 191 11.47 -25.70 -19.13
N PHE A 192 11.13 -25.91 -17.85
CA PHE A 192 12.13 -26.01 -16.78
C PHE A 192 13.08 -27.20 -16.98
N ARG A 193 12.55 -28.39 -17.31
CA ARG A 193 13.35 -29.59 -17.58
C ARG A 193 14.30 -29.39 -18.77
N LEU A 194 13.80 -28.78 -19.85
CA LEU A 194 14.60 -28.45 -21.03
C LEU A 194 15.75 -27.50 -20.66
N SER A 195 15.46 -26.47 -19.86
CA SER A 195 16.46 -25.54 -19.35
C SER A 195 17.56 -26.26 -18.54
N CYS A 196 17.19 -27.13 -17.59
CA CYS A 196 18.14 -27.91 -16.81
C CYS A 196 18.97 -28.86 -17.67
N SER A 197 18.38 -29.48 -18.69
CA SER A 197 19.11 -30.36 -19.61
C SER A 197 20.18 -29.59 -20.39
N LEU A 198 19.83 -28.42 -20.95
CA LEU A 198 20.76 -27.58 -21.70
C LEU A 198 21.89 -27.05 -20.81
N LEU A 199 21.56 -26.64 -19.57
CA LEU A 199 22.55 -26.24 -18.56
C LEU A 199 23.48 -27.40 -18.17
N GLY A 200 22.94 -28.61 -18.03
CA GLY A 200 23.72 -29.83 -17.77
C GLY A 200 24.73 -30.12 -18.87
N THR A 201 24.30 -30.07 -20.14
CA THR A 201 25.17 -30.23 -21.31
C THR A 201 26.21 -29.12 -21.40
N ALA A 202 25.84 -27.88 -21.09
CA ALA A 202 26.78 -26.76 -21.07
C ALA A 202 27.84 -26.93 -19.97
N ARG A 203 27.45 -27.40 -18.77
CA ARG A 203 28.36 -27.71 -17.66
C ARG A 203 29.39 -28.76 -18.05
N GLU A 204 28.96 -29.85 -18.68
CA GLU A 204 29.88 -30.92 -19.12
C GLU A 204 30.91 -30.42 -20.13
N ASN A 205 30.54 -29.42 -20.93
CA ASN A 205 31.40 -28.78 -21.92
C ASN A 205 32.11 -27.50 -21.42
N CYS A 206 32.02 -27.15 -20.12
CA CYS A 206 32.54 -25.89 -19.57
C CYS A 206 34.03 -25.64 -19.87
N LYS A 207 34.85 -26.69 -20.01
CA LYS A 207 36.28 -26.55 -20.34
C LYS A 207 36.55 -26.06 -21.76
N ASN A 208 35.57 -26.20 -22.66
CA ASN A 208 35.65 -25.80 -24.07
C ASN A 208 34.85 -24.51 -24.36
N LEU A 209 34.12 -23.98 -23.38
CA LEU A 209 33.35 -22.74 -23.51
C LEU A 209 34.26 -21.53 -23.31
N ASN A 210 34.19 -20.57 -24.24
CA ASN A 210 34.88 -19.30 -24.13
C ASN A 210 33.88 -18.22 -23.70
N PHE A 211 33.84 -17.90 -22.41
CA PHE A 211 32.94 -16.87 -21.89
C PHE A 211 33.32 -15.42 -22.26
N ASN A 212 34.40 -15.22 -23.02
CA ASN A 212 34.69 -13.94 -23.70
C ASN A 212 33.95 -13.81 -25.04
N ASP A 213 33.38 -14.89 -25.57
CA ASP A 213 32.48 -14.85 -26.73
C ASP A 213 31.09 -14.38 -26.28
N GLU A 214 30.66 -13.25 -26.82
CA GLU A 214 29.38 -12.61 -26.51
C GLU A 214 28.18 -13.54 -26.77
N ALA A 215 28.25 -14.41 -27.78
CA ALA A 215 27.18 -15.34 -28.11
C ALA A 215 27.05 -16.47 -27.07
N GLN A 216 28.18 -17.02 -26.61
CA GLN A 216 28.20 -18.09 -25.61
C GLN A 216 27.83 -17.57 -24.22
N HIS A 217 28.34 -16.39 -23.86
CA HIS A 217 27.97 -15.69 -22.62
C HIS A 217 26.48 -15.32 -22.62
N GLY A 218 25.98 -14.78 -23.73
CA GLY A 218 24.57 -14.43 -23.93
C GLY A 218 23.65 -15.65 -23.79
N LEU A 219 23.99 -16.78 -24.42
CA LEU A 219 23.23 -18.03 -24.29
C LEU A 219 23.14 -18.50 -22.83
N MET A 220 24.26 -18.54 -22.10
CA MET A 220 24.27 -18.95 -20.69
C MET A 220 23.44 -18.02 -19.81
N THR A 221 23.53 -16.70 -20.04
CA THR A 221 22.71 -15.70 -19.36
C THR A 221 21.21 -16.00 -19.54
N GLN A 222 20.80 -16.27 -20.79
CA GLN A 222 19.39 -16.53 -21.09
C GLN A 222 18.91 -17.87 -20.52
N LEU A 223 19.74 -18.92 -20.50
CA LEU A 223 19.40 -20.22 -19.90
C LEU A 223 19.21 -20.14 -18.38
N LEU A 224 20.09 -19.41 -17.70
CA LEU A 224 19.96 -19.18 -16.26
C LEU A 224 18.73 -18.33 -15.94
N ARG A 225 18.46 -17.27 -16.73
CA ARG A 225 17.23 -16.47 -16.62
C ARG A 225 15.97 -17.30 -16.87
N LEU A 226 15.98 -18.18 -17.87
CA LEU A 226 14.85 -19.09 -18.14
C LEU A 226 14.56 -19.98 -16.93
N SER A 227 15.59 -20.58 -16.35
CA SER A 227 15.47 -21.41 -15.13
C SER A 227 14.93 -20.60 -13.97
N GLN A 228 15.46 -19.39 -13.76
CA GLN A 228 15.01 -18.48 -12.71
C GLN A 228 13.53 -18.11 -12.89
N ASN A 229 13.12 -17.69 -14.09
CA ASN A 229 11.74 -17.32 -14.43
C ASN A 229 10.76 -18.48 -14.22
N CYS A 230 11.19 -19.71 -14.47
CA CYS A 230 10.38 -20.89 -14.18
C CYS A 230 10.19 -21.12 -12.68
N LEU A 231 11.23 -20.89 -11.89
CA LEU A 231 11.22 -21.08 -10.43
C LEU A 231 10.53 -19.93 -9.68
N THR A 232 10.53 -18.71 -10.24
CA THR A 232 9.86 -17.51 -9.68
C THR A 232 8.44 -17.32 -10.19
N PHE A 233 7.89 -18.27 -10.96
CA PHE A 233 6.53 -18.20 -11.46
C PHE A 233 5.51 -18.15 -10.30
N ASP A 234 4.47 -17.33 -10.41
CA ASP A 234 3.38 -17.27 -9.42
C ASP A 234 2.50 -18.52 -9.55
N PHE A 235 2.83 -19.54 -8.76
CA PHE A 235 2.09 -20.79 -8.76
C PHE A 235 0.70 -20.70 -8.11
N ILE A 236 0.37 -19.61 -7.40
CA ILE A 236 -0.85 -19.49 -6.58
C ILE A 236 -1.86 -18.49 -7.19
N GLY A 237 -1.39 -17.54 -7.99
CA GLY A 237 -2.21 -16.45 -8.54
C GLY A 237 -2.38 -15.27 -7.58
N THR A 238 -1.57 -15.23 -6.53
CA THR A 238 -1.42 -14.08 -5.65
C THR A 238 -0.20 -13.34 -6.15
N SER A 239 -0.39 -12.22 -6.87
CA SER A 239 0.69 -11.31 -7.24
C SER A 239 1.41 -10.91 -5.95
N THR A 240 2.50 -11.60 -5.63
CA THR A 240 3.27 -11.36 -4.42
C THR A 240 3.88 -9.98 -4.60
N ASP A 241 3.43 -9.05 -3.77
CA ASP A 241 4.04 -7.74 -3.67
C ASP A 241 5.52 -7.93 -3.34
N GLU A 242 6.42 -7.56 -4.26
CA GLU A 242 7.88 -7.71 -4.05
C GLU A 242 8.36 -6.89 -2.85
N SER A 243 7.57 -5.90 -2.39
CA SER A 243 7.81 -5.13 -1.15
C SER A 243 7.29 -5.77 0.14
N SER A 244 6.55 -6.89 0.07
CA SER A 244 6.08 -7.56 1.27
C SER A 244 7.17 -8.45 1.87
N ASP A 245 7.56 -8.16 3.11
CA ASP A 245 8.63 -8.80 3.92
C ASP A 245 8.43 -10.31 4.20
N ASP A 246 7.38 -10.92 3.64
CA ASP A 246 7.12 -12.34 3.79
C ASP A 246 7.99 -13.11 2.80
N LEU A 247 9.06 -13.71 3.33
CA LEU A 247 9.83 -14.79 2.70
C LEU A 247 8.88 -15.95 2.35
N CYS A 248 8.14 -15.79 1.26
CA CYS A 248 7.15 -16.74 0.80
C CYS A 248 7.86 -18.03 0.39
N THR A 249 7.30 -19.14 0.84
CA THR A 249 7.66 -20.46 0.30
C THR A 249 7.12 -20.57 -1.11
N VAL A 250 7.94 -21.09 -2.04
CA VAL A 250 7.54 -21.30 -3.43
C VAL A 250 6.61 -22.51 -3.47
N GLN A 251 5.36 -22.30 -3.91
CA GLN A 251 4.33 -23.33 -3.93
C GLN A 251 4.29 -24.14 -5.22
N ILE A 252 5.40 -24.82 -5.50
CA ILE A 252 5.53 -25.62 -6.72
C ILE A 252 4.47 -26.76 -6.76
N PRO A 253 3.87 -27.03 -7.94
CA PRO A 253 2.98 -28.16 -8.17
C PRO A 253 3.63 -29.51 -7.83
N THR A 254 2.83 -30.47 -7.38
CA THR A 254 3.32 -31.82 -7.03
C THR A 254 3.90 -32.59 -8.19
N SER A 255 3.51 -32.27 -9.44
CA SER A 255 4.07 -32.84 -10.66
C SER A 255 5.57 -32.59 -10.82
N TRP A 256 6.11 -31.54 -10.21
CA TRP A 256 7.54 -31.20 -10.28
C TRP A 256 8.38 -31.94 -9.23
N ARG A 257 7.75 -32.63 -8.28
CA ARG A 257 8.44 -33.34 -7.18
C ARG A 257 9.65 -34.16 -7.64
N PRO A 258 9.62 -34.92 -8.75
CA PRO A 258 10.78 -35.69 -9.20
C PRO A 258 12.03 -34.84 -9.45
N ALA A 259 11.89 -33.61 -9.96
CA ALA A 259 13.02 -32.74 -10.28
C ALA A 259 13.76 -32.24 -9.03
N PHE A 260 13.07 -32.14 -7.89
CA PHE A 260 13.66 -31.71 -6.61
C PHE A 260 14.11 -32.87 -5.73
N LEU A 261 13.58 -34.07 -5.94
CA LEU A 261 14.09 -35.29 -5.31
C LEU A 261 15.38 -35.78 -5.96
N ASP A 262 15.58 -35.49 -7.25
CA ASP A 262 16.85 -35.77 -7.92
C ASP A 262 17.94 -34.80 -7.43
N PHE A 263 18.92 -35.34 -6.70
CA PHE A 263 20.06 -34.59 -6.21
C PHE A 263 20.90 -33.98 -7.34
N ALA A 264 20.80 -34.49 -8.56
CA ALA A 264 21.50 -33.95 -9.72
C ALA A 264 21.10 -32.50 -10.01
N THR A 265 19.83 -32.12 -9.80
CA THR A 265 19.35 -30.74 -10.03
C THR A 265 19.98 -29.74 -9.07
N LEU A 266 19.96 -30.05 -7.76
CA LEU A 266 20.57 -29.17 -6.76
C LEU A 266 22.09 -29.07 -6.98
N LYS A 267 22.73 -30.20 -7.26
CA LYS A 267 24.17 -30.27 -7.55
C LYS A 267 24.52 -29.47 -8.80
N LEU A 268 23.70 -29.53 -9.86
CA LEU A 268 23.93 -28.78 -11.10
C LEU A 268 24.12 -27.28 -10.81
N PHE A 269 23.24 -26.65 -10.04
CA PHE A 269 23.34 -25.22 -9.78
C PHE A 269 24.51 -24.83 -8.85
N PHE A 270 24.86 -25.68 -7.87
CA PHE A 270 26.09 -25.46 -7.09
C PHE A 270 27.34 -25.62 -7.96
N ASP A 271 27.40 -26.64 -8.82
CA ASP A 271 28.52 -26.83 -9.75
C ASP A 271 28.64 -25.66 -10.74
N LEU A 272 27.52 -25.15 -11.26
CA LEU A 272 27.48 -23.97 -12.13
C LEU A 272 27.99 -22.72 -11.42
N TYR A 273 27.62 -22.50 -10.15
CA TYR A 273 28.16 -21.40 -9.35
C TYR A 273 29.69 -21.47 -9.23
N HIS A 274 30.26 -22.65 -9.00
CA HIS A 274 31.71 -22.83 -8.84
C HIS A 274 32.50 -22.78 -10.15
N THR A 275 31.86 -23.01 -11.30
CA THR A 275 32.54 -23.08 -12.60
C THR A 275 32.36 -21.85 -13.48
N LEU A 276 31.27 -21.09 -13.30
CA LEU A 276 30.96 -19.93 -14.12
C LEU A 276 31.64 -18.64 -13.61
N PRO A 277 31.90 -17.66 -14.49
CA PRO A 277 32.39 -16.34 -14.08
C PRO A 277 31.36 -15.57 -13.24
N ASN A 278 31.83 -14.57 -12.48
CA ASN A 278 31.00 -13.75 -11.56
C ASN A 278 29.79 -13.09 -12.24
N SER A 279 29.88 -12.75 -13.52
CA SER A 279 28.77 -12.18 -14.30
C SER A 279 27.59 -13.13 -14.50
N LEU A 280 27.79 -14.44 -14.33
CA LEU A 280 26.79 -15.49 -14.53
C LEU A 280 26.47 -16.27 -13.25
N SER A 281 27.44 -16.42 -12.34
CA SER A 281 27.29 -17.23 -11.13
C SER A 281 26.24 -16.67 -10.14
N SER A 282 25.95 -15.37 -10.21
CA SER A 282 24.88 -14.73 -9.42
C SER A 282 23.48 -15.22 -9.81
N LEU A 283 23.24 -15.50 -11.10
CA LEU A 283 21.98 -16.08 -11.59
C LEU A 283 21.84 -17.55 -11.17
N ALA A 284 22.95 -18.29 -11.08
CA ALA A 284 22.94 -19.65 -10.55
C ALA A 284 22.57 -19.67 -9.05
N LEU A 285 23.12 -18.74 -8.26
CA LEU A 285 22.72 -18.54 -6.87
C LEU A 285 21.24 -18.12 -6.75
N SER A 286 20.76 -17.24 -7.62
CA SER A 286 19.35 -16.84 -7.65
C SER A 286 18.42 -18.04 -7.85
N CYS A 287 18.79 -19.00 -8.69
CA CYS A 287 18.07 -20.26 -8.85
C CYS A 287 18.12 -21.10 -7.56
N LEU A 288 19.29 -21.21 -6.91
CA LEU A 288 19.44 -21.91 -5.63
C LEU A 288 18.57 -21.30 -4.52
N VAL A 289 18.43 -19.98 -4.47
CA VAL A 289 17.53 -19.28 -3.51
C VAL A 289 16.09 -19.77 -3.69
N GLN A 290 15.61 -19.89 -4.93
CA GLN A 290 14.24 -20.36 -5.19
C GLN A 290 14.09 -21.85 -4.87
N ILE A 291 15.09 -22.68 -5.23
CA ILE A 291 15.12 -24.11 -4.92
C ILE A 291 15.12 -24.35 -3.39
N ALA A 292 15.85 -23.54 -2.63
CA ALA A 292 15.86 -23.59 -1.17
C ALA A 292 14.52 -23.14 -0.54
N SER A 293 13.71 -22.38 -1.29
CA SER A 293 12.42 -21.82 -0.85
C SER A 293 11.23 -22.73 -1.12
N VAL A 294 11.42 -23.93 -1.70
CA VAL A 294 10.35 -24.86 -2.02
C VAL A 294 9.60 -25.34 -0.77
N ARG A 295 8.27 -25.23 -0.78
CA ARG A 295 7.43 -25.54 0.38
C ARG A 295 7.62 -26.95 0.94
N ARG A 296 7.45 -27.08 2.25
CA ARG A 296 7.52 -28.35 3.00
C ARG A 296 6.65 -29.46 2.41
N SER A 297 5.43 -29.15 1.98
CA SER A 297 4.44 -30.16 1.56
C SER A 297 4.80 -30.90 0.26
N LEU A 298 5.84 -30.47 -0.47
CA LEU A 298 6.32 -31.20 -1.64
C LEU A 298 7.03 -32.51 -1.26
N PHE A 299 7.65 -32.56 -0.09
CA PHE A 299 8.53 -33.64 0.37
C PHE A 299 7.88 -34.47 1.48
N SER A 300 8.21 -35.77 1.55
CA SER A 300 8.01 -36.54 2.79
C SER A 300 9.06 -36.14 3.84
N ASN A 301 8.84 -36.45 5.13
CA ASN A 301 9.77 -36.09 6.19
C ASN A 301 11.19 -36.66 5.96
N SER A 302 11.30 -37.89 5.46
CA SER A 302 12.60 -38.53 5.16
C SER A 302 13.30 -37.93 3.95
N GLU A 303 12.56 -37.61 2.88
CA GLU A 303 13.10 -36.97 1.68
C GLU A 303 13.57 -35.54 1.99
N ARG A 304 12.79 -34.81 2.78
CA ARG A 304 13.09 -33.46 3.20
C ARG A 304 14.39 -33.38 4.00
N ALA A 305 14.61 -34.32 4.92
CA ALA A 305 15.85 -34.40 5.67
C ALA A 305 17.05 -34.59 4.73
N LYS A 306 16.96 -35.53 3.76
CA LYS A 306 18.03 -35.75 2.77
C LYS A 306 18.29 -34.51 1.92
N PHE A 307 17.24 -33.87 1.39
CA PHE A 307 17.36 -32.65 0.60
C PHE A 307 18.05 -31.53 1.38
N LEU A 308 17.64 -31.32 2.64
CA LEU A 308 18.23 -30.34 3.53
C LEU A 308 19.72 -30.63 3.81
N THR A 309 20.10 -31.89 4.03
CA THR A 309 21.51 -32.29 4.20
C THR A 309 22.35 -31.89 3.00
N HIS A 310 21.87 -32.13 1.77
CA HIS A 310 22.59 -31.73 0.56
C HIS A 310 22.67 -30.20 0.40
N LEU A 311 21.59 -29.48 0.71
CA LEU A 311 21.57 -28.02 0.66
C LEU A 311 22.59 -27.41 1.64
N VAL A 312 22.61 -27.88 2.89
CA VAL A 312 23.56 -27.40 3.90
C VAL A 312 25.00 -27.76 3.54
N ASN A 313 25.25 -28.93 2.95
CA ASN A 313 26.57 -29.30 2.46
C ASN A 313 27.05 -28.39 1.31
N GLY A 314 26.16 -28.00 0.39
CA GLY A 314 26.50 -27.05 -0.68
C GLY A 314 26.81 -25.64 -0.15
N VAL A 315 26.02 -25.17 0.82
CA VAL A 315 26.30 -23.90 1.53
C VAL A 315 27.65 -23.97 2.26
N LYS A 316 27.92 -25.07 2.97
CA LYS A 316 29.20 -25.30 3.67
C LYS A 316 30.38 -25.25 2.71
N HIS A 317 30.27 -25.94 1.56
CA HIS A 317 31.33 -25.96 0.56
C HIS A 317 31.60 -24.57 -0.04
N THR A 318 30.55 -23.77 -0.24
CA THR A 318 30.65 -22.38 -0.68
C THR A 318 31.37 -21.50 0.35
N LEU A 319 31.06 -21.67 1.64
CA LEU A 319 31.72 -20.94 2.73
C LEU A 319 33.20 -21.32 2.93
N GLN A 320 33.56 -22.57 2.65
CA GLN A 320 34.95 -23.03 2.67
C GLN A 320 35.77 -22.45 1.50
N ASN A 321 35.11 -22.05 0.39
CA ASN A 321 35.74 -21.51 -0.81
C ASN A 321 35.14 -20.13 -1.18
N PRO A 322 35.41 -19.06 -0.41
CA PRO A 322 34.70 -17.79 -0.52
C PRO A 322 35.12 -16.92 -1.71
N GLN A 323 35.98 -17.38 -2.63
CA GLN A 323 36.53 -16.56 -3.72
C GLN A 323 35.45 -15.90 -4.59
N GLY A 324 34.33 -16.58 -4.83
CA GLY A 324 33.20 -16.05 -5.60
C GLY A 324 32.35 -15.02 -4.85
N LEU A 325 32.46 -14.94 -3.52
CA LEU A 325 31.67 -14.03 -2.66
C LEU A 325 32.29 -12.62 -2.55
N SER A 326 33.45 -12.39 -3.15
CA SER A 326 34.03 -11.06 -3.31
C SER A 326 33.29 -10.20 -4.35
N ASP A 327 32.38 -10.80 -5.12
CA ASP A 327 31.52 -10.10 -6.06
C ASP A 327 30.20 -9.67 -5.38
N PRO A 328 29.74 -8.41 -5.52
CA PRO A 328 28.54 -7.92 -4.85
C PRO A 328 27.26 -8.70 -5.20
N GLY A 329 27.11 -9.16 -6.44
CA GLY A 329 25.93 -9.90 -6.90
C GLY A 329 25.87 -11.29 -6.27
N ASN A 330 27.00 -12.00 -6.28
CA ASN A 330 27.10 -13.31 -5.62
C ASN A 330 26.90 -13.20 -4.11
N TYR A 331 27.52 -12.20 -3.49
CA TYR A 331 27.38 -11.93 -2.07
C TYR A 331 25.91 -11.71 -1.67
N HIS A 332 25.18 -10.89 -2.42
CA HIS A 332 23.77 -10.61 -2.17
C HIS A 332 22.90 -11.87 -2.26
N GLU A 333 23.01 -12.62 -3.36
CA GLU A 333 22.20 -13.84 -3.56
C GLU A 333 22.57 -14.94 -2.56
N PHE A 334 23.83 -15.03 -2.15
CA PHE A 334 24.23 -15.96 -1.11
C PHE A 334 23.65 -15.59 0.27
N CYS A 335 23.60 -14.30 0.63
CA CYS A 335 22.91 -13.85 1.85
C CYS A 335 21.42 -14.21 1.82
N ARG A 336 20.76 -14.04 0.66
CA ARG A 336 19.36 -14.48 0.45
C ARG A 336 19.22 -15.98 0.67
N LEU A 337 20.14 -16.79 0.12
CA LEU A 337 20.13 -18.25 0.26
C LEU A 337 20.24 -18.67 1.74
N LEU A 338 21.14 -18.04 2.49
CA LEU A 338 21.30 -18.29 3.92
C LEU A 338 20.01 -17.98 4.70
N ALA A 339 19.35 -16.84 4.43
CA ALA A 339 18.08 -16.51 5.05
C ALA A 339 16.98 -17.55 4.76
N ARG A 340 17.02 -18.19 3.58
CA ARG A 340 16.04 -19.23 3.21
C ARG A 340 16.13 -20.48 4.07
N LEU A 341 17.32 -20.85 4.56
CA LEU A 341 17.52 -22.02 5.42
C LEU A 341 16.58 -22.00 6.63
N LYS A 342 16.50 -20.88 7.36
CA LYS A 342 15.64 -20.82 8.56
C LYS A 342 14.19 -20.46 8.26
N SER A 343 13.92 -19.73 7.17
CA SER A 343 12.55 -19.37 6.78
C SER A 343 11.74 -20.60 6.36
N ASN A 344 12.39 -21.56 5.69
CA ASN A 344 11.72 -22.74 5.15
C ASN A 344 11.94 -23.99 6.02
N TYR A 345 13.03 -24.08 6.78
CA TYR A 345 13.34 -25.23 7.64
C TYR A 345 13.34 -24.85 9.13
N GLN A 346 12.74 -25.70 9.95
CA GLN A 346 12.69 -25.47 11.39
C GLN A 346 14.08 -25.66 12.00
N LEU A 347 14.40 -24.93 13.08
CA LEU A 347 15.69 -25.06 13.75
C LEU A 347 15.93 -26.50 14.22
N GLY A 348 14.90 -27.19 14.72
CA GLY A 348 15.00 -28.60 15.09
C GLY A 348 15.36 -29.54 13.93
N GLU A 349 15.05 -29.19 12.67
CA GLU A 349 15.47 -29.95 11.50
C GLU A 349 16.94 -29.67 11.14
N LEU A 350 17.40 -28.43 11.32
CA LEU A 350 18.77 -28.02 11.01
C LEU A 350 19.80 -28.66 11.96
N VAL A 351 19.51 -28.69 13.26
CA VAL A 351 20.44 -29.21 14.27
C VAL A 351 20.63 -30.73 14.15
N MET A 352 19.66 -31.45 13.57
CA MET A 352 19.74 -32.89 13.35
C MET A 352 20.66 -33.31 12.18
N ILE A 353 21.22 -32.35 11.44
CA ILE A 353 22.13 -32.62 10.32
C ILE A 353 23.53 -32.86 10.88
N GLU A 354 24.17 -33.96 10.47
CA GLU A 354 25.51 -34.36 10.95
C GLU A 354 26.57 -33.24 10.86
N ASN A 355 26.54 -32.44 9.79
CA ASN A 355 27.48 -31.34 9.55
C ASN A 355 27.03 -29.97 10.08
N TYR A 356 25.94 -29.90 10.86
CA TYR A 356 25.42 -28.64 11.38
C TYR A 356 26.45 -27.83 12.20
N PRO A 357 27.23 -28.42 13.14
CA PRO A 357 28.17 -27.67 13.96
C PRO A 357 29.22 -26.90 13.16
N GLU A 358 29.78 -27.53 12.12
CA GLU A 358 30.74 -26.88 11.21
C GLU A 358 30.05 -25.81 10.35
N ALA A 359 28.85 -26.10 9.85
CA ALA A 359 28.10 -25.16 9.01
C ALA A 359 27.72 -23.89 9.76
N ILE A 360 27.19 -23.98 10.99
CA ILE A 360 26.80 -22.81 11.77
C ILE A 360 28.01 -21.98 12.20
N GLN A 361 29.15 -22.60 12.50
CA GLN A 361 30.40 -21.91 12.76
C GLN A 361 30.87 -21.08 11.56
N LEU A 362 30.83 -21.67 10.35
CA LEU A 362 31.20 -20.96 9.12
C LEU A 362 30.22 -19.83 8.80
N ILE A 363 28.92 -20.02 9.01
CA ILE A 363 27.89 -18.98 8.83
C ILE A 363 28.11 -17.84 9.82
N ALA A 364 28.45 -18.13 11.08
CA ALA A 364 28.78 -17.12 12.09
C ALA A 364 30.00 -16.30 11.68
N LYS A 365 31.10 -16.97 11.29
CA LYS A 365 32.32 -16.31 10.82
C LYS A 365 32.05 -15.41 9.60
N PHE A 366 31.29 -15.92 8.62
CA PHE A 366 30.90 -15.15 7.45
C PHE A 366 30.02 -13.94 7.82
N THR A 367 29.07 -14.10 8.75
CA THR A 367 28.22 -13.02 9.23
C THR A 367 29.04 -11.93 9.92
N VAL A 368 29.98 -12.29 10.79
CA VAL A 368 30.85 -11.33 11.49
C VAL A 368 31.70 -10.54 10.50
N GLN A 369 32.34 -11.20 9.53
CA GLN A 369 33.13 -10.53 8.48
C GLN A 369 32.26 -9.62 7.61
N SER A 370 31.07 -10.09 7.25
CA SER A 370 30.07 -9.34 6.49
C SER A 370 29.64 -8.05 7.18
N LEU A 371 29.38 -8.12 8.49
CA LEU A 371 28.99 -6.97 9.29
C LEU A 371 30.11 -5.93 9.38
N GLN A 372 31.37 -6.37 9.47
CA GLN A 372 32.54 -5.49 9.48
C GLN A 372 32.74 -4.78 8.13
N MET A 373 32.39 -5.44 7.01
CA MET A 373 32.47 -4.87 5.65
C MET A 373 31.18 -4.13 5.24
N TRP A 374 30.66 -3.27 6.11
CA TRP A 374 29.35 -2.62 5.93
C TRP A 374 29.20 -1.78 4.64
N GLN A 375 30.30 -1.30 4.06
CA GLN A 375 30.31 -0.51 2.82
C GLN A 375 29.96 -1.34 1.57
N PHE A 376 30.11 -2.67 1.63
CA PHE A 376 30.10 -3.52 0.45
C PHE A 376 28.68 -3.85 -0.06
N ALA A 377 27.70 -4.04 0.83
CA ALA A 377 26.31 -4.31 0.45
C ALA A 377 25.30 -4.09 1.61
N PRO A 378 24.82 -2.86 1.84
CA PRO A 378 23.93 -2.54 2.97
C PRO A 378 22.62 -3.33 2.95
N ASN A 379 22.05 -3.56 1.77
CA ASN A 379 20.78 -4.29 1.59
C ASN A 379 20.89 -5.79 1.87
N SER A 380 22.11 -6.35 1.85
CA SER A 380 22.34 -7.78 2.08
C SER A 380 22.38 -8.14 3.56
N VAL A 381 22.80 -7.20 4.42
CA VAL A 381 22.93 -7.39 5.87
C VAL A 381 21.60 -7.78 6.51
N HIS A 382 20.49 -7.23 6.02
CA HIS A 382 19.14 -7.56 6.48
C HIS A 382 18.86 -9.08 6.42
N TYR A 383 19.27 -9.78 5.36
CA TYR A 383 19.04 -11.21 5.24
C TYR A 383 19.81 -12.02 6.29
N LEU A 384 21.03 -11.61 6.61
CA LEU A 384 21.85 -12.25 7.64
C LEU A 384 21.26 -12.01 9.04
N LEU A 385 20.89 -10.78 9.35
CA LEU A 385 20.24 -10.47 10.63
C LEU A 385 18.88 -11.19 10.76
N SER A 386 18.09 -11.25 9.69
CA SER A 386 16.83 -11.99 9.65
C SER A 386 17.02 -13.50 9.90
N LEU A 387 18.08 -14.10 9.37
CA LEU A 387 18.45 -15.48 9.64
C LEU A 387 18.66 -15.72 11.14
N TRP A 388 19.54 -14.92 11.76
CA TRP A 388 19.88 -15.04 13.18
C TRP A 388 18.69 -14.73 14.09
N GLN A 389 17.93 -13.67 13.80
CA GLN A 389 16.72 -13.30 14.52
C GLN A 389 15.73 -14.48 14.55
N ARG A 390 15.43 -15.07 13.38
CA ARG A 390 14.51 -16.20 13.28
C ARG A 390 15.05 -17.49 13.90
N MET A 391 16.36 -17.69 13.90
CA MET A 391 17.01 -18.80 14.61
C MET A 391 16.80 -18.66 16.13
N VAL A 392 17.16 -17.51 16.69
CA VAL A 392 17.02 -17.21 18.13
C VAL A 392 15.56 -17.26 18.58
N ALA A 393 14.64 -16.64 17.84
CA ALA A 393 13.21 -16.64 18.16
C ALA A 393 12.61 -18.05 18.21
N SER A 394 13.24 -19.03 17.53
CA SER A 394 12.77 -20.42 17.51
C SER A 394 13.33 -21.30 18.64
N VAL A 395 14.35 -20.84 19.38
CA VAL A 395 15.01 -21.59 20.46
C VAL A 395 14.02 -22.15 21.49
N PRO A 396 13.02 -21.38 22.00
CA PRO A 396 12.07 -21.89 22.99
C PRO A 396 11.22 -23.07 22.51
N TYR A 397 11.14 -23.29 21.20
CA TYR A 397 10.31 -24.32 20.57
C TYR A 397 11.11 -25.53 20.09
N VAL A 398 12.43 -25.53 20.25
CA VAL A 398 13.29 -26.65 19.84
C VAL A 398 13.15 -27.79 20.84
N LYS A 399 12.71 -28.96 20.35
CA LYS A 399 12.61 -30.20 21.13
C LYS A 399 13.77 -31.18 20.86
N ALA A 400 14.74 -30.78 20.04
CA ALA A 400 15.91 -31.58 19.69
C ALA A 400 16.86 -31.72 20.90
N THR A 401 17.49 -32.89 21.05
CA THR A 401 18.51 -33.14 22.09
C THR A 401 19.88 -32.59 21.72
N GLU A 402 20.13 -32.40 20.42
CA GLU A 402 21.38 -31.87 19.89
C GLU A 402 21.54 -30.36 20.18
N PRO A 403 22.76 -29.86 20.43
CA PRO A 403 23.00 -28.47 20.80
C PRO A 403 22.83 -27.53 19.60
N HIS A 404 22.06 -26.46 19.76
CA HIS A 404 21.85 -25.46 18.69
C HIS A 404 23.04 -24.52 18.48
N LEU A 405 23.96 -24.39 19.43
CA LEU A 405 25.18 -23.54 19.41
C LEU A 405 24.95 -22.02 19.25
N LEU A 406 23.70 -21.57 19.18
CA LEU A 406 23.37 -20.14 19.06
C LEU A 406 23.90 -19.29 20.22
N GLU A 407 23.85 -19.77 21.47
CA GLU A 407 24.41 -19.07 22.66
C GLU A 407 25.92 -18.77 22.55
N THR A 408 26.65 -19.54 21.74
CA THR A 408 28.07 -19.32 21.47
C THR A 408 28.28 -18.21 20.45
N TYR A 409 27.51 -18.22 19.34
CA TYR A 409 27.79 -17.36 18.18
C TYR A 409 26.97 -16.06 18.14
N THR A 410 25.78 -16.01 18.74
CA THR A 410 24.97 -14.77 18.76
C THR A 410 25.66 -13.60 19.48
N PRO A 411 26.46 -13.79 20.55
CA PRO A 411 27.25 -12.70 21.13
C PRO A 411 28.29 -12.14 20.16
N GLU A 412 28.94 -13.00 19.35
CA GLU A 412 29.93 -12.57 18.36
C GLU A 412 29.28 -11.72 17.25
N VAL A 413 28.13 -12.16 16.74
CA VAL A 413 27.35 -11.42 15.73
C VAL A 413 26.88 -10.07 16.28
N THR A 414 26.37 -10.05 17.52
CA THR A 414 25.91 -8.82 18.19
C THR A 414 27.07 -7.84 18.39
N ASN A 415 28.22 -8.33 18.85
CA ASN A 415 29.42 -7.52 19.04
C ASN A 415 29.94 -6.93 17.73
N ALA A 416 29.99 -7.74 16.67
CA ALA A 416 30.43 -7.30 15.35
C ALA A 416 29.52 -6.22 14.77
N TYR A 417 28.20 -6.36 14.90
CA TYR A 417 27.24 -5.35 14.44
C TYR A 417 27.45 -4.02 15.18
N ILE A 418 27.44 -4.04 16.52
CA ILE A 418 27.53 -2.82 17.34
C ILE A 418 28.85 -2.10 17.05
N THR A 419 29.98 -2.82 17.14
CA THR A 419 31.31 -2.24 16.93
C THR A 419 31.45 -1.64 15.54
N SER A 420 31.00 -2.36 14.50
CA SER A 420 31.06 -1.87 13.12
C SER A 420 30.28 -0.57 12.92
N ARG A 421 29.07 -0.44 13.52
CA ARG A 421 28.29 0.81 13.44
C ARG A 421 28.99 1.97 14.14
N LEU A 422 29.60 1.75 15.30
CA LEU A 422 30.34 2.81 16.00
C LEU A 422 31.62 3.24 15.28
N GLU A 423 32.32 2.30 14.67
CA GLU A 423 33.50 2.58 13.83
C GLU A 423 33.11 3.34 12.56
N SER A 424 31.97 2.98 11.96
CA SER A 424 31.46 3.61 10.73
C SER A 424 31.26 5.12 10.87
N VAL A 425 30.85 5.60 12.05
CA VAL A 425 30.65 7.04 12.31
C VAL A 425 31.91 7.84 12.05
N SER A 426 33.07 7.32 12.48
CA SER A 426 34.34 8.01 12.29
C SER A 426 34.70 8.19 10.82
N VAL A 427 34.37 7.19 9.99
CA VAL A 427 34.60 7.19 8.54
C VAL A 427 33.60 8.12 7.85
N VAL A 428 32.31 8.00 8.17
CA VAL A 428 31.23 8.83 7.61
C VAL A 428 31.49 10.31 7.84
N VAL A 429 31.86 10.70 9.07
CA VAL A 429 32.08 12.11 9.42
C VAL A 429 33.36 12.67 8.78
N ARG A 430 34.44 11.88 8.70
CA ARG A 430 35.73 12.35 8.16
C ARG A 430 35.77 12.36 6.63
N ASP A 431 35.16 11.35 6.00
CA ASP A 431 35.22 11.15 4.54
C ASP A 431 33.97 11.70 3.83
N GLY A 432 32.96 12.18 4.58
CA GLY A 432 31.74 12.77 4.03
C GLY A 432 30.85 11.78 3.30
N LEU A 433 30.85 10.51 3.73
CA LEU A 433 30.00 9.47 3.16
C LEU A 433 28.54 9.62 3.59
N GLU A 434 27.63 8.92 2.90
CA GLU A 434 26.22 8.85 3.30
C GLU A 434 26.09 8.19 4.68
N ASP A 435 25.39 8.85 5.61
CA ASP A 435 25.22 8.35 6.97
C ASP A 435 24.07 7.35 7.01
N PRO A 436 24.30 6.09 7.45
CA PRO A 436 23.21 5.13 7.58
C PRO A 436 22.10 5.57 8.54
N LEU A 437 22.35 6.53 9.45
CA LEU A 437 21.32 7.10 10.33
C LEU A 437 20.29 7.98 9.60
N ASP A 438 20.55 8.37 8.36
CA ASP A 438 19.60 9.18 7.57
C ASP A 438 18.41 8.33 7.08
N ASP A 439 18.58 7.00 6.92
CA ASP A 439 17.49 6.05 6.68
C ASP A 439 17.00 5.40 8.00
N LEU A 440 16.21 6.17 8.76
CA LEU A 440 15.62 5.70 10.02
C LEU A 440 14.75 4.44 9.87
N GLY A 441 14.15 4.20 8.69
CA GLY A 441 13.32 3.03 8.44
C GLY A 441 14.15 1.76 8.40
N MET A 442 15.24 1.78 7.62
CA MET A 442 16.22 0.68 7.58
C MET A 442 16.87 0.45 8.94
N VAL A 443 17.27 1.52 9.63
CA VAL A 443 17.88 1.42 10.98
C VAL A 443 16.92 0.75 11.96
N GLN A 444 15.65 1.18 12.01
CA GLN A 444 14.67 0.58 12.89
C GLN A 444 14.47 -0.92 12.58
N GLN A 445 14.37 -1.30 11.31
CA GLN A 445 14.23 -2.69 10.91
C GLN A 445 15.42 -3.56 11.35
N GLN A 446 16.67 -3.09 11.15
CA GLN A 446 17.86 -3.81 11.58
C GLN A 446 17.96 -3.92 13.10
N LEU A 447 17.60 -2.86 13.83
CA LEU A 447 17.65 -2.87 15.29
C LEU A 447 16.57 -3.74 15.92
N GLU A 448 15.38 -3.85 15.31
CA GLU A 448 14.37 -4.81 15.72
C GLU A 448 14.89 -6.25 15.59
N GLN A 449 15.59 -6.58 14.50
CA GLN A 449 16.23 -7.89 14.32
C GLN A 449 17.35 -8.11 15.35
N LEU A 450 18.25 -7.14 15.51
CA LEU A 450 19.35 -7.19 16.46
C LEU A 450 18.86 -7.36 17.90
N SER A 451 17.76 -6.70 18.27
CA SER A 451 17.22 -6.75 19.64
C SER A 451 16.85 -8.17 20.08
N VAL A 452 16.40 -9.01 19.14
CA VAL A 452 16.10 -10.42 19.40
C VAL A 452 17.40 -11.22 19.50
N ILE A 453 18.36 -10.98 18.59
CA ILE A 453 19.65 -11.69 18.57
C ILE A 453 20.43 -11.43 19.87
N GLY A 454 20.58 -10.16 20.25
CA GLY A 454 21.32 -9.74 21.44
C GLY A 454 20.69 -10.22 22.74
N ARG A 455 19.38 -10.54 22.74
CA ARG A 455 18.67 -11.10 23.89
C ARG A 455 18.87 -12.60 24.11
N CYS A 456 19.43 -13.32 23.14
CA CYS A 456 19.80 -14.73 23.34
C CYS A 456 20.76 -14.87 24.54
N GLU A 457 21.71 -13.96 24.66
CA GLU A 457 22.74 -13.91 25.71
C GLU A 457 22.82 -12.49 26.29
N TYR A 458 21.71 -12.04 26.88
CA TYR A 458 21.50 -10.62 27.18
C TYR A 458 22.55 -10.02 28.11
N GLN A 459 23.05 -10.79 29.09
CA GLN A 459 24.11 -10.34 30.00
C GLN A 459 25.40 -9.91 29.26
N LYS A 460 25.81 -10.66 28.23
CA LYS A 460 27.01 -10.32 27.43
C LYS A 460 26.76 -9.05 26.61
N THR A 461 25.58 -8.96 26.00
CA THR A 461 25.16 -7.77 25.23
C THR A 461 25.12 -6.51 26.09
N CYS A 462 24.50 -6.57 27.28
CA CYS A 462 24.44 -5.43 28.20
C CYS A 462 25.83 -5.00 28.70
N THR A 463 26.70 -5.97 29.03
CA THR A 463 28.09 -5.68 29.44
C THR A 463 28.83 -4.92 28.35
N LEU A 464 28.71 -5.35 27.09
CA LEU A 464 29.31 -4.69 25.94
C LEU A 464 28.76 -3.27 25.75
N LEU A 465 27.43 -3.09 25.78
CA LEU A 465 26.79 -1.79 25.62
C LEU A 465 27.22 -0.80 26.72
N VAL A 466 27.30 -1.26 27.96
CA VAL A 466 27.78 -0.46 29.09
C VAL A 466 29.21 0.01 28.86
N GLN A 467 30.11 -0.89 28.46
CA GLN A 467 31.52 -0.54 28.22
C GLN A 467 31.68 0.50 27.10
N LEU A 468 31.02 0.28 25.96
CA LEU A 468 31.10 1.18 24.81
C LEU A 468 30.43 2.53 25.10
N PHE A 469 29.30 2.54 25.81
CA PHE A 469 28.61 3.78 26.19
C PHE A 469 29.44 4.59 27.18
N ASP A 470 29.96 3.97 28.24
CA ASP A 470 30.75 4.67 29.25
C ASP A 470 32.03 5.25 28.63
N GLN A 471 32.64 4.55 27.67
CA GLN A 471 33.79 5.05 26.92
C GLN A 471 33.43 6.29 26.07
N ALA A 472 32.41 6.18 25.21
CA ALA A 472 31.99 7.28 24.32
C ALA A 472 31.51 8.50 25.13
N ALA A 473 30.73 8.28 26.20
CA ALA A 473 30.21 9.35 27.04
C ALA A 473 31.33 10.11 27.79
N ARG A 474 32.37 9.41 28.27
CA ARG A 474 33.54 10.05 28.89
C ARG A 474 34.31 10.93 27.91
N ILE A 475 34.61 10.41 26.72
CA ILE A 475 35.30 11.18 25.67
C ILE A 475 34.48 12.40 25.28
N TYR A 476 33.17 12.24 25.10
CA TYR A 476 32.27 13.36 24.83
C TYR A 476 32.29 14.41 25.95
N GLN A 477 32.21 14.00 27.23
CA GLN A 477 32.29 14.92 28.37
C GLN A 477 33.63 15.68 28.40
N GLU A 478 34.75 15.00 28.15
CA GLU A 478 36.08 15.60 28.10
C GLU A 478 36.17 16.63 26.97
N LEU A 479 35.73 16.29 25.75
CA LEU A 479 35.72 17.20 24.61
C LEU A 479 34.85 18.44 24.88
N MET A 480 33.70 18.26 25.53
CA MET A 480 32.80 19.35 25.87
C MET A 480 33.33 20.27 26.97
N SER A 481 34.28 19.81 27.78
CA SER A 481 34.96 20.64 28.78
C SER A 481 36.09 21.50 28.19
N GLN A 482 36.53 21.21 26.96
CA GLN A 482 37.66 21.88 26.30
C GLN A 482 37.18 23.05 25.43
N ASN A 483 37.75 24.25 25.64
CA ASN A 483 37.40 25.46 24.87
C ASN A 483 37.80 25.42 23.37
N ASN A 484 38.69 24.51 22.97
CA ASN A 484 39.22 24.37 21.60
C ASN A 484 39.02 22.95 21.03
N ALA A 485 37.94 22.26 21.42
CA ALA A 485 37.66 20.93 20.86
C ALA A 485 37.44 20.99 19.34
N GLN A 486 38.03 20.06 18.60
CA GLN A 486 37.77 19.95 17.16
C GLN A 486 36.32 19.54 16.95
N GLN A 487 35.57 20.34 16.19
CA GLN A 487 34.14 20.09 15.92
C GLN A 487 33.89 18.70 15.30
N VAL A 488 34.86 18.18 14.54
CA VAL A 488 34.82 16.84 13.95
C VAL A 488 34.79 15.75 15.02
N ASP A 489 35.63 15.84 16.05
CA ASP A 489 35.68 14.82 17.12
C ASP A 489 34.40 14.83 17.96
N VAL A 490 33.81 16.02 18.15
CA VAL A 490 32.49 16.18 18.78
C VAL A 490 31.41 15.46 17.97
N LEU A 491 31.35 15.70 16.66
CA LEU A 491 30.38 15.05 15.77
C LEU A 491 30.53 13.52 15.75
N ILE A 492 31.77 13.01 15.79
CA ILE A 492 32.02 11.57 15.86
C ILE A 492 31.44 10.98 17.16
N GLN A 493 31.69 11.62 18.31
CA GLN A 493 31.15 11.13 19.57
C GLN A 493 29.63 11.25 19.63
N GLU A 494 29.04 12.32 19.08
CA GLU A 494 27.59 12.47 18.98
C GLU A 494 26.96 11.38 18.11
N GLY A 495 27.58 11.03 16.98
CA GLY A 495 27.11 9.92 16.14
C GLY A 495 27.25 8.55 16.82
N GLN A 496 28.35 8.30 17.53
CA GLN A 496 28.55 7.06 18.29
C GLN A 496 27.52 6.92 19.42
N LEU A 497 27.29 7.99 20.19
CA LEU A 497 26.27 8.02 21.22
C LEU A 497 24.86 7.88 20.63
N THR A 498 24.59 8.46 19.47
CA THR A 498 23.31 8.31 18.75
C THR A 498 23.02 6.84 18.44
N TRP A 499 23.98 6.13 17.84
CA TRP A 499 23.87 4.69 17.59
C TRP A 499 23.63 3.90 18.87
N LEU A 500 24.40 4.19 19.92
CA LEU A 500 24.25 3.50 21.21
C LEU A 500 22.89 3.73 21.83
N VAL A 501 22.33 4.95 21.79
CA VAL A 501 20.99 5.25 22.31
C VAL A 501 19.92 4.50 21.52
N TYR A 502 20.00 4.45 20.19
CA TYR A 502 19.09 3.66 19.36
C TYR A 502 19.19 2.15 19.65
N ILE A 503 20.41 1.62 19.77
CA ILE A 503 20.66 0.21 20.07
C ILE A 503 20.14 -0.14 21.46
N ILE A 504 20.40 0.69 22.48
CA ILE A 504 19.89 0.51 23.85
C ILE A 504 18.36 0.55 23.86
N GLY A 505 17.75 1.55 23.21
CA GLY A 505 16.30 1.67 23.10
C GLY A 505 15.68 0.40 22.49
N SER A 506 16.25 -0.09 21.39
CA SER A 506 15.78 -1.31 20.72
C SER A 506 16.06 -2.57 21.54
N ALA A 507 17.23 -2.64 22.19
CA ALA A 507 17.61 -3.70 23.11
C ALA A 507 16.72 -3.72 24.35
N ILE A 508 16.04 -2.64 24.74
CA ILE A 508 14.98 -2.64 25.76
C ILE A 508 13.63 -3.01 25.13
N GLY A 509 13.28 -2.41 24.00
CA GLY A 509 12.01 -2.59 23.31
C GLY A 509 11.72 -4.00 22.78
N GLY A 510 12.72 -4.75 22.35
CA GLY A 510 12.57 -6.13 21.84
C GLY A 510 12.20 -7.19 22.89
N ARG A 511 11.77 -6.78 24.09
CA ARG A 511 11.38 -7.70 25.17
C ARG A 511 10.02 -8.30 24.82
N VAL A 512 9.92 -9.63 24.82
CA VAL A 512 8.62 -10.28 24.63
C VAL A 512 7.77 -10.08 25.89
N SER A 513 6.54 -9.56 25.75
CA SER A 513 5.67 -9.08 26.84
C SER A 513 5.31 -10.09 27.95
N PHE A 514 5.69 -11.36 27.80
CA PHE A 514 5.40 -12.45 28.74
C PHE A 514 6.64 -13.08 29.41
N ASN A 515 7.85 -12.61 29.11
CA ASN A 515 9.10 -13.16 29.67
C ASN A 515 9.72 -12.15 30.66
N THR A 516 9.18 -12.10 31.88
CA THR A 516 9.69 -11.22 32.96
C THR A 516 10.80 -11.93 33.74
N ASN A 517 12.05 -11.54 33.47
CA ASN A 517 13.22 -11.93 34.26
C ASN A 517 13.71 -10.73 35.09
N GLU A 518 13.76 -10.88 36.41
CA GLU A 518 14.21 -9.84 37.35
C GLU A 518 15.67 -9.38 37.09
N GLU A 519 16.52 -10.25 36.55
CA GLU A 519 17.90 -9.92 36.19
C GLU A 519 17.94 -8.98 34.98
N HIS A 520 17.07 -9.21 33.99
CA HIS A 520 16.95 -8.36 32.80
C HIS A 520 16.44 -6.96 33.16
N ASP A 521 15.54 -6.84 34.14
CA ASP A 521 15.10 -5.53 34.66
C ASP A 521 16.23 -4.72 35.29
N THR A 522 17.15 -5.41 35.97
CA THR A 522 18.29 -4.76 36.61
C THR A 522 19.29 -4.27 35.54
N MET A 523 19.55 -5.09 34.53
CA MET A 523 20.38 -4.72 33.37
C MET A 523 19.77 -3.56 32.58
N ASP A 524 18.46 -3.59 32.32
CA ASP A 524 17.78 -2.50 31.64
C ASP A 524 17.89 -1.20 32.45
N GLY A 525 17.77 -1.28 33.78
CA GLY A 525 17.96 -0.14 34.68
C GLY A 525 19.33 0.51 34.54
N GLU A 526 20.41 -0.28 34.43
CA GLU A 526 21.78 0.22 34.19
C GLU A 526 21.91 0.98 32.86
N LEU A 527 21.31 0.46 31.79
CA LEU A 527 21.35 1.10 30.47
C LEU A 527 20.52 2.39 30.46
N VAL A 528 19.32 2.37 31.05
CA VAL A 528 18.43 3.53 31.14
C VAL A 528 19.10 4.66 31.93
N CYS A 529 19.76 4.35 33.05
CA CYS A 529 20.49 5.35 33.84
C CYS A 529 21.48 6.15 32.99
N ARG A 530 22.25 5.46 32.15
CA ARG A 530 23.26 6.08 31.27
C ARG A 530 22.66 6.98 30.22
N VAL A 531 21.59 6.52 29.57
CA VAL A 531 20.87 7.32 28.56
C VAL A 531 20.28 8.59 29.18
N LEU A 532 19.66 8.48 30.37
CA LEU A 532 19.10 9.64 31.07
C LEU A 532 20.17 10.61 31.59
N GLN A 533 21.33 10.12 32.02
CA GLN A 533 22.48 10.98 32.37
C GLN A 533 23.02 11.74 31.16
N LEU A 534 23.13 11.07 30.00
CA LEU A 534 23.52 11.71 28.75
C LEU A 534 22.48 12.76 28.31
N MET A 535 21.19 12.48 28.47
CA MET A 535 20.13 13.44 28.21
C MET A 535 20.28 14.70 29.07
N ASN A 536 20.49 14.55 30.39
CA ASN A 536 20.71 15.71 31.26
C ASN A 536 21.93 16.56 30.83
N LEU A 537 23.00 15.88 30.39
CA LEU A 537 24.21 16.55 29.90
C LEU A 537 23.94 17.33 28.61
N THR A 538 23.25 16.74 27.65
CA THR A 538 22.93 17.35 26.35
C THR A 538 21.89 18.48 26.48
N ASP A 539 20.84 18.26 27.26
CA ASP A 539 19.78 19.26 27.53
C ASP A 539 20.35 20.54 28.15
N SER A 540 21.30 20.42 29.08
CA SER A 540 21.93 21.56 29.75
C SER A 540 22.67 22.51 28.80
N ARG A 541 22.97 22.06 27.57
CA ARG A 541 23.78 22.79 26.58
C ARG A 541 23.02 23.15 25.31
N LEU A 542 21.73 22.85 25.20
CA LEU A 542 20.94 23.14 24.00
C LEU A 542 20.96 24.61 23.58
N SER A 543 21.17 25.54 24.52
CA SER A 543 21.33 26.97 24.21
C SER A 543 22.62 27.31 23.42
N GLN A 544 23.63 26.44 23.48
CA GLN A 544 24.93 26.61 22.82
C GLN A 544 25.05 25.80 21.51
N GLY A 545 24.08 24.91 21.26
CA GLY A 545 24.05 23.99 20.12
C GLY A 545 23.56 22.61 20.54
N GLY A 546 23.01 21.84 19.59
CA GLY A 546 22.53 20.49 19.85
C GLY A 546 22.62 19.60 18.63
N CYS A 547 22.48 18.29 18.84
CA CYS A 547 22.54 17.29 17.77
C CYS A 547 21.14 16.72 17.49
N GLU A 548 20.57 17.05 16.33
CA GLU A 548 19.22 16.58 15.94
C GLU A 548 19.12 15.05 15.91
N LYS A 549 20.17 14.37 15.44
CA LYS A 549 20.22 12.90 15.36
C LYS A 549 20.15 12.26 16.74
N LEU A 550 20.91 12.80 17.70
CA LEU A 550 20.90 12.32 19.08
C LEU A 550 19.55 12.58 19.75
N GLU A 551 18.93 13.72 19.48
CA GLU A 551 17.59 14.05 19.99
C GLU A 551 16.51 13.11 19.48
N LEU A 552 16.53 12.77 18.19
CA LEU A 552 15.63 11.78 17.61
C LEU A 552 15.87 10.38 18.23
N ALA A 553 17.12 10.02 18.51
CA ALA A 553 17.44 8.78 19.23
C ALA A 553 16.88 8.77 20.65
N MET A 554 16.97 9.88 21.39
CA MET A 554 16.37 10.01 22.72
C MET A 554 14.85 9.83 22.68
N LEU A 555 14.16 10.42 21.70
CA LEU A 555 12.71 10.24 21.53
C LEU A 555 12.35 8.79 21.19
N SER A 556 13.13 8.13 20.33
CA SER A 556 12.96 6.70 20.02
C SER A 556 13.17 5.83 21.26
N PHE A 557 14.19 6.13 22.06
CA PHE A 557 14.43 5.47 23.33
C PHE A 557 13.24 5.61 24.29
N PHE A 558 12.67 6.81 24.44
CA PHE A 558 11.49 7.03 25.27
C PHE A 558 10.28 6.23 24.79
N GLU A 559 10.09 6.12 23.47
CA GLU A 559 9.03 5.29 22.90
C GLU A 559 9.20 3.81 23.27
N GLN A 560 10.41 3.26 23.15
CA GLN A 560 10.71 1.87 23.49
C GLN A 560 10.61 1.60 25.00
N PHE A 561 11.13 2.52 25.83
CA PHE A 561 11.00 2.42 27.28
C PHE A 561 9.53 2.46 27.70
N ARG A 562 8.73 3.36 27.12
CA ARG A 562 7.30 3.46 27.40
C ARG A 562 6.58 2.15 27.11
N LYS A 563 6.82 1.55 25.94
CA LYS A 563 6.18 0.28 25.54
C LYS A 563 6.38 -0.86 26.55
N ILE A 564 7.51 -0.90 27.26
CA ILE A 564 7.86 -1.97 28.19
C ILE A 564 7.54 -1.63 29.64
N TYR A 565 7.84 -0.39 30.07
CA TYR A 565 7.86 -0.01 31.49
C TYR A 565 6.82 1.05 31.88
N VAL A 566 6.09 1.66 30.94
CA VAL A 566 5.09 2.70 31.27
C VAL A 566 3.74 2.40 30.59
N GLY A 567 2.72 2.06 31.39
CA GLY A 567 1.36 1.88 30.87
C GLY A 567 0.49 0.94 31.70
N ASP A 568 -0.77 0.77 31.27
CA ASP A 568 -1.79 0.02 32.01
C ASP A 568 -1.50 -1.48 32.16
N GLY A 569 -0.65 -2.05 31.31
CA GLY A 569 -0.26 -3.47 31.31
C GLY A 569 1.06 -3.81 32.02
N VAL A 570 1.72 -2.84 32.65
CA VAL A 570 3.07 -3.02 33.21
C VAL A 570 3.02 -3.50 34.67
N GLN A 571 3.89 -4.46 35.02
CA GLN A 571 4.04 -4.91 36.41
C GLN A 571 4.60 -3.79 37.30
N LYS A 572 3.81 -3.38 38.30
CA LYS A 572 4.10 -2.25 39.21
C LYS A 572 5.37 -2.41 40.07
N ASN A 573 5.99 -3.59 40.09
CA ASN A 573 7.12 -3.94 40.96
C ASN A 573 8.38 -4.37 40.17
N SER A 574 8.63 -3.80 38.98
CA SER A 574 9.85 -4.09 38.24
C SER A 574 11.10 -3.61 38.99
N LYS A 575 12.18 -4.40 38.98
CA LYS A 575 13.46 -4.02 39.59
C LYS A 575 14.15 -2.86 38.85
N VAL A 576 13.70 -2.51 37.65
CA VAL A 576 14.22 -1.35 36.89
C VAL A 576 14.12 -0.07 37.72
N TYR A 577 13.00 0.15 38.42
CA TYR A 577 12.76 1.34 39.24
C TYR A 577 13.64 1.38 40.49
N ARG A 578 14.06 0.23 41.02
CA ARG A 578 15.03 0.20 42.13
C ARG A 578 16.36 0.78 41.68
N ARG A 579 16.85 0.35 40.52
CA ARG A 579 18.12 0.86 39.99
C ARG A 579 18.04 2.34 39.61
N LEU A 580 16.93 2.77 39.03
CA LEU A 580 16.67 4.18 38.73
C LEU A 580 16.59 5.03 40.00
N SER A 581 16.01 4.49 41.08
CA SER A 581 15.99 5.14 42.39
C SER A 581 17.40 5.32 42.95
N ASP A 582 18.24 4.29 42.89
CA ASP A 582 19.59 4.31 43.47
C ASP A 582 20.52 5.31 42.76
N VAL A 583 20.39 5.45 41.43
CA VAL A 583 21.33 6.24 40.62
C VAL A 583 20.78 7.64 40.30
N LEU A 584 19.49 7.76 40.03
CA LEU A 584 18.85 9.00 39.56
C LEU A 584 17.81 9.57 40.53
N GLY A 585 17.50 8.86 41.62
CA GLY A 585 16.43 9.24 42.54
C GLY A 585 15.02 9.04 41.98
N LEU A 586 14.86 8.31 40.87
CA LEU A 586 13.57 8.06 40.21
C LEU A 586 12.94 6.78 40.77
N SER A 587 12.17 6.94 41.85
CA SER A 587 11.62 5.81 42.63
C SER A 587 10.35 5.18 42.06
N ASP A 588 9.60 5.91 41.23
CA ASP A 588 8.32 5.45 40.70
C ASP A 588 8.06 5.90 39.25
N GLU A 589 6.97 5.37 38.69
CA GLU A 589 6.49 5.70 37.35
C GLU A 589 6.14 7.19 37.19
N ALA A 590 5.64 7.86 38.23
CA ALA A 590 5.25 9.27 38.14
C ALA A 590 6.47 10.19 37.98
N MET A 591 7.56 9.90 38.69
CA MET A 591 8.84 10.59 38.53
C MET A 591 9.40 10.39 37.12
N VAL A 592 9.31 9.18 36.57
CA VAL A 592 9.72 8.93 35.17
C VAL A 592 8.83 9.69 34.19
N LEU A 593 7.51 9.74 34.40
CA LEU A 593 6.62 10.55 33.57
C LEU A 593 6.97 12.05 33.63
N SER A 594 7.38 12.58 34.78
CA SER A 594 7.91 13.95 34.89
C SER A 594 9.14 14.17 34.00
N VAL A 595 10.05 13.19 33.94
CA VAL A 595 11.21 13.23 33.00
C VAL A 595 10.75 13.28 31.54
N PHE A 596 9.77 12.46 31.14
CA PHE A 596 9.22 12.48 29.77
C PHE A 596 8.64 13.86 29.43
N ILE A 597 7.81 14.42 30.31
CA ILE A 597 7.16 15.71 30.07
C ILE A 597 8.19 16.84 30.05
N ARG A 598 9.18 16.82 30.94
CA ARG A 598 10.27 17.80 30.93
C ARG A 598 11.02 17.78 29.61
N LYS A 599 11.34 16.58 29.09
CA LYS A 599 11.98 16.45 27.78
C LYS A 599 11.10 16.97 26.66
N ILE A 600 9.80 16.67 26.67
CA ILE A 600 8.84 17.21 25.70
C ILE A 600 8.86 18.75 25.72
N ILE A 601 8.79 19.35 26.92
CA ILE A 601 8.83 20.81 27.07
C ILE A 601 10.14 21.39 26.54
N THR A 602 11.29 20.79 26.91
CA THR A 602 12.61 21.19 26.41
C THR A 602 12.65 21.17 24.89
N ASN A 603 12.17 20.08 24.27
CA ASN A 603 12.22 19.95 22.83
C ASN A 603 11.32 20.96 22.12
N LEU A 604 10.10 21.20 22.63
CA LEU A 604 9.20 22.21 22.08
C LEU A 604 9.70 23.66 22.26
N LYS A 605 10.54 23.92 23.27
CA LYS A 605 11.17 25.23 23.52
C LYS A 605 12.37 25.49 22.60
N TYR A 606 13.30 24.55 22.50
CA TYR A 606 14.58 24.77 21.83
C TYR A 606 14.59 24.30 20.36
N TRP A 607 13.81 23.28 19.99
CA TRP A 607 13.78 22.71 18.65
C TRP A 607 12.61 23.20 17.79
N GLY A 608 12.12 24.42 18.05
CA GLY A 608 10.95 25.02 17.37
C GLY A 608 11.06 25.18 15.85
N ARG A 609 12.22 24.89 15.24
CA ARG A 609 12.48 24.96 13.79
C ARG A 609 12.64 23.58 13.12
N SER A 610 12.79 22.50 13.89
CA SER A 610 12.95 21.14 13.33
C SER A 610 11.59 20.42 13.32
N GLU A 611 10.94 20.37 12.15
CA GLU A 611 9.64 19.71 11.99
C GLU A 611 9.67 18.25 12.45
N GLN A 612 10.77 17.55 12.17
CA GLN A 612 10.94 16.14 12.52
C GLN A 612 10.92 15.93 14.04
N ILE A 613 11.70 16.72 14.79
CA ILE A 613 11.76 16.63 16.25
C ILE A 613 10.40 17.01 16.84
N ILE A 614 9.81 18.12 16.41
CA ILE A 614 8.49 18.56 16.90
C ILE A 614 7.44 17.47 16.66
N SER A 615 7.38 16.92 15.45
CA SER A 615 6.41 15.88 15.12
C SER A 615 6.57 14.64 15.99
N LYS A 616 7.80 14.15 16.22
CA LYS A 616 8.07 12.99 17.07
C LYS A 616 7.84 13.28 18.55
N THR A 617 8.21 14.46 19.03
CA THR A 617 7.93 14.92 20.40
C THR A 617 6.43 15.01 20.67
N LEU A 618 5.65 15.56 19.74
CA LEU A 618 4.20 15.64 19.87
C LEU A 618 3.53 14.28 19.72
N GLN A 619 4.09 13.36 18.92
CA GLN A 619 3.61 11.97 18.86
C GLN A 619 3.77 11.29 20.23
N LEU A 620 4.92 11.46 20.90
CA LEU A 620 5.13 10.95 22.25
C LEU A 620 4.12 11.53 23.25
N LEU A 621 3.89 12.85 23.23
CA LEU A 621 2.86 13.49 24.06
C LEU A 621 1.46 12.95 23.75
N ASN A 622 1.13 12.80 22.47
CA ASN A 622 -0.16 12.25 22.03
C ASN A 622 -0.34 10.83 22.55
N ASP A 623 0.65 9.96 22.41
CA ASP A 623 0.58 8.57 22.87
C ASP A 623 0.42 8.47 24.39
N LEU A 624 1.11 9.32 25.15
CA LEU A 624 0.95 9.46 26.60
C LEU A 624 -0.47 9.95 26.97
N SER A 625 -1.08 10.80 26.13
CA SER A 625 -2.41 11.38 26.38
C SER A 625 -3.59 10.44 26.09
N VAL A 626 -3.39 9.25 25.50
CA VAL A 626 -4.47 8.32 25.16
C VAL A 626 -4.82 7.37 26.32
N GLY A 627 -3.84 6.95 27.12
CA GLY A 627 -4.02 5.95 28.18
C GLY A 627 -4.67 6.52 29.44
N TYR A 628 -5.76 5.91 29.91
CA TYR A 628 -6.56 6.44 31.02
C TYR A 628 -5.78 6.61 32.34
N THR A 629 -5.01 5.61 32.77
CA THR A 629 -4.24 5.71 34.03
C THR A 629 -3.05 6.66 33.89
N CYS A 630 -2.37 6.63 32.74
CA CYS A 630 -1.22 7.48 32.47
C CYS A 630 -1.64 8.96 32.52
N VAL A 631 -2.71 9.32 31.83
CA VAL A 631 -3.29 10.67 31.79
C VAL A 631 -3.64 11.20 33.19
N ARG A 632 -4.26 10.38 34.05
CA ARG A 632 -4.57 10.78 35.45
C ARG A 632 -3.34 11.05 36.31
N LYS A 633 -2.22 10.39 36.04
CA LYS A 633 -0.94 10.68 36.71
C LYS A 633 -0.30 11.93 36.13
N LEU A 634 -0.32 12.07 34.80
CA LEU A 634 0.26 13.20 34.08
C LEU A 634 -0.32 14.54 34.53
N VAL A 635 -1.64 14.64 34.67
CA VAL A 635 -2.28 15.91 35.06
C VAL A 635 -1.88 16.36 36.47
N LYS A 636 -1.43 15.46 37.34
CA LYS A 636 -0.93 15.83 38.68
C LYS A 636 0.49 16.41 38.66
N LEU A 637 1.21 16.30 37.54
CA LEU A 637 2.58 16.80 37.42
C LEU A 637 2.58 18.32 37.21
N GLU A 638 3.47 19.02 37.92
CA GLU A 638 3.65 20.47 37.78
C GLU A 638 4.01 20.86 36.35
N GLU A 639 4.79 20.02 35.65
CA GLU A 639 5.17 20.27 34.26
C GLU A 639 3.96 20.28 33.32
N ILE A 640 2.95 19.42 33.53
CA ILE A 640 1.73 19.43 32.71
C ILE A 640 0.87 20.64 33.04
N GLN A 641 0.77 21.03 34.31
CA GLN A 641 0.07 22.25 34.70
C GLN A 641 0.73 23.49 34.07
N PHE A 642 2.07 23.52 34.00
CA PHE A 642 2.80 24.55 33.27
C PHE A 642 2.38 24.61 31.80
N VAL A 643 2.36 23.48 31.08
CA VAL A 643 1.98 23.48 29.64
C VAL A 643 0.52 23.88 29.44
N LEU A 644 -0.41 23.40 30.28
CA LEU A 644 -1.82 23.78 30.20
C LEU A 644 -2.04 25.29 30.38
N ASN A 645 -1.26 25.93 31.26
CA ASN A 645 -1.36 27.37 31.52
C ASN A 645 -0.55 28.25 30.57
N ASN A 646 0.43 27.70 29.83
CA ASN A 646 1.42 28.47 29.06
C ASN A 646 1.59 27.95 27.63
N HIS A 647 0.48 27.83 26.87
CA HIS A 647 0.44 27.21 25.54
C HIS A 647 0.46 28.24 24.38
N THR A 648 1.31 29.27 24.48
CA THR A 648 1.44 30.35 23.47
C THR A 648 2.80 30.30 22.75
N SER A 649 2.97 31.13 21.71
CA SER A 649 4.23 31.26 20.98
C SER A 649 5.37 31.84 21.80
N GLU A 650 5.08 32.46 22.96
CA GLU A 650 6.09 32.95 23.90
C GLU A 650 6.86 31.79 24.54
N HIS A 651 6.16 30.68 24.82
CA HIS A 651 6.76 29.49 25.43
C HIS A 651 7.11 28.43 24.40
N PHE A 652 6.37 28.35 23.30
CA PHE A 652 6.54 27.32 22.27
C PHE A 652 6.62 27.96 20.88
N PRO A 653 7.84 28.22 20.35
CA PRO A 653 8.03 28.98 19.12
C PRO A 653 7.27 28.44 17.90
N PHE A 654 7.04 27.12 17.84
CA PHE A 654 6.31 26.48 16.72
C PHE A 654 4.82 26.88 16.63
N LEU A 655 4.27 27.53 17.67
CA LEU A 655 2.92 28.10 17.68
C LEU A 655 2.86 29.51 17.05
N GLY A 656 4.00 30.11 16.73
CA GLY A 656 4.07 31.45 16.16
C GLY A 656 3.64 31.54 14.69
N ASN A 657 3.32 32.76 14.24
CA ASN A 657 2.96 33.05 12.84
C ASN A 657 4.19 33.17 11.92
N SER A 658 5.40 33.19 12.46
CA SER A 658 6.67 33.22 11.71
C SER A 658 7.01 31.87 11.06
N VAL A 659 6.36 30.80 11.51
CA VAL A 659 6.58 29.40 11.08
C VAL A 659 6.00 29.15 9.68
N ALA A 660 6.56 28.18 8.95
CA ALA A 660 6.02 27.77 7.65
C ALA A 660 4.64 27.10 7.80
N VAL A 661 3.73 27.33 6.84
CA VAL A 661 2.35 26.78 6.88
C VAL A 661 2.34 25.24 6.92
N THR A 662 3.35 24.60 6.35
CA THR A 662 3.53 23.14 6.38
C THR A 662 3.73 22.62 7.81
N GLU A 663 4.56 23.30 8.59
CA GLU A 663 4.94 22.95 9.97
C GLU A 663 3.79 23.20 10.96
N MET A 664 2.88 24.13 10.66
CA MET A 664 1.70 24.41 11.48
C MET A 664 0.74 23.21 11.65
N ARG A 665 0.94 22.11 10.91
CA ARG A 665 0.18 20.86 11.07
C ARG A 665 0.33 20.26 12.46
N CYS A 666 1.51 20.39 13.07
CA CYS A 666 1.85 19.90 14.40
C CYS A 666 0.93 20.49 15.49
N ARG A 667 0.44 21.71 15.30
CA ARG A 667 -0.46 22.40 16.25
C ARG A 667 -1.73 21.62 16.55
N SER A 668 -2.34 20.98 15.54
CA SER A 668 -3.54 20.15 15.77
C SER A 668 -3.27 18.97 16.71
N MET A 669 -2.09 18.34 16.62
CA MET A 669 -1.72 17.23 17.50
C MET A 669 -1.45 17.74 18.92
N PHE A 670 -0.72 18.86 19.05
CA PHE A 670 -0.46 19.50 20.34
C PHE A 670 -1.77 19.81 21.10
N TYR A 671 -2.70 20.53 20.48
CA TYR A 671 -3.98 20.86 21.10
C TYR A 671 -4.91 19.66 21.28
N THR A 672 -4.78 18.60 20.48
CA THR A 672 -5.47 17.33 20.74
C THR A 672 -5.00 16.72 22.07
N SER A 673 -3.69 16.66 22.28
CA SER A 673 -3.10 16.11 23.52
C SER A 673 -3.45 16.97 24.73
N LEU A 674 -3.33 18.29 24.61
CA LEU A 674 -3.71 19.22 25.69
C LEU A 674 -5.19 19.16 26.01
N GLY A 675 -6.07 19.09 25.00
CA GLY A 675 -7.51 18.95 25.22
C GLY A 675 -7.85 17.69 26.01
N ARG A 676 -7.17 16.55 25.74
CA ARG A 676 -7.37 15.31 26.52
C ARG A 676 -6.89 15.44 27.96
N LEU A 677 -5.74 16.09 28.18
CA LEU A 677 -5.19 16.33 29.51
C LEU A 677 -6.09 17.29 30.32
N LEU A 678 -6.58 18.36 29.69
CA LEU A 678 -7.51 19.30 30.30
C LEU A 678 -8.79 18.57 30.76
N MET A 679 -9.36 17.73 29.89
CA MET A 679 -10.63 17.04 30.15
C MET A 679 -10.65 16.13 31.38
N VAL A 680 -9.48 15.71 31.88
CA VAL A 680 -9.40 14.80 33.05
C VAL A 680 -10.02 15.43 34.28
N ASP A 681 -9.71 16.71 34.50
CA ASP A 681 -10.12 17.47 35.68
C ASP A 681 -11.06 18.64 35.31
N LEU A 682 -11.45 18.77 34.04
CA LEU A 682 -12.32 19.86 33.59
C LEU A 682 -13.73 19.72 34.16
N GLY A 683 -14.34 18.54 34.08
CA GLY A 683 -15.71 18.31 34.56
C GLY A 683 -16.70 19.36 34.03
N GLU A 684 -17.31 20.10 34.96
CA GLU A 684 -18.25 21.22 34.71
C GLU A 684 -17.62 22.60 35.06
N ASP A 685 -16.30 22.67 35.23
CA ASP A 685 -15.56 23.89 35.60
C ASP A 685 -15.39 24.83 34.40
N GLU A 686 -16.36 25.73 34.21
CA GLU A 686 -16.34 26.75 33.16
C GLU A 686 -15.23 27.78 33.34
N GLU A 687 -14.85 28.13 34.58
CA GLU A 687 -13.79 29.11 34.84
C GLU A 687 -12.43 28.60 34.37
N ARG A 688 -12.14 27.32 34.65
CA ARG A 688 -10.94 26.65 34.16
C ARG A 688 -10.92 26.54 32.63
N PHE A 689 -12.07 26.27 32.02
CA PHE A 689 -12.21 26.29 30.56
C PHE A 689 -11.87 27.69 30.00
N HIS A 690 -12.48 28.75 30.54
CA HIS A 690 -12.24 30.11 30.06
C HIS A 690 -10.80 30.57 30.27
N THR A 691 -10.19 30.21 31.40
CA THR A 691 -8.77 30.49 31.67
C THR A 691 -7.87 29.85 30.62
N PHE A 692 -8.13 28.58 30.28
CA PHE A 692 -7.41 27.88 29.22
C PHE A 692 -7.64 28.52 27.84
N MET A 693 -8.86 28.96 27.53
CA MET A 693 -9.21 29.54 26.22
C MET A 693 -8.80 31.00 26.04
N LEU A 694 -8.30 31.68 27.09
CA LEU A 694 -7.97 33.11 27.05
C LEU A 694 -6.97 33.48 25.93
N PRO A 695 -5.86 32.76 25.70
CA PRO A 695 -4.94 33.10 24.61
C PRO A 695 -5.55 32.93 23.21
N LEU A 696 -6.41 31.91 23.03
CA LEU A 696 -7.11 31.68 21.77
C LEU A 696 -8.19 32.74 21.52
N THR A 697 -8.83 33.22 22.58
CA THR A 697 -9.80 34.33 22.56
C THR A 697 -9.13 35.59 22.04
N ALA A 698 -8.00 36.00 22.65
CA ALA A 698 -7.26 37.18 22.22
C ALA A 698 -6.79 37.08 20.75
N ALA A 699 -6.35 35.89 20.31
CA ALA A 699 -5.93 35.66 18.94
C ALA A 699 -7.10 35.76 17.93
N LEU A 700 -8.29 35.23 18.25
CA LEU A 700 -9.49 35.37 17.42
C LEU A 700 -10.00 36.81 17.35
N GLU A 701 -9.98 37.54 18.47
CA GLU A 701 -10.38 38.95 18.51
C GLU A 701 -9.44 39.81 17.66
N SER A 702 -8.12 39.60 17.78
CA SER A 702 -7.11 40.26 16.94
C SER A 702 -7.32 39.96 15.45
N LEU A 703 -7.55 38.69 15.10
CA LEU A 703 -7.88 38.30 13.72
C LEU A 703 -9.16 38.98 13.22
N GLY A 704 -10.20 39.05 14.06
CA GLY A 704 -11.44 39.74 13.75
C GLY A 704 -11.24 41.23 13.47
N GLN A 705 -10.37 41.89 14.23
CA GLN A 705 -9.99 43.29 13.99
C GLN A 705 -9.24 43.46 12.66
N LEU A 706 -8.27 42.58 12.36
CA LEU A 706 -7.52 42.59 11.10
C LEU A 706 -8.44 42.39 9.89
N MET A 707 -9.37 41.44 9.96
CA MET A 707 -10.28 41.11 8.86
C MET A 707 -11.33 42.19 8.60
N ARG A 708 -11.72 42.99 9.61
CA ARG A 708 -12.59 44.16 9.39
C ARG A 708 -11.93 45.24 8.53
N ALA A 709 -10.60 45.25 8.46
CA ALA A 709 -9.83 46.16 7.62
C ALA A 709 -9.53 45.59 6.22
N ALA A 710 -10.16 44.48 5.81
CA ALA A 710 -9.86 43.79 4.55
C ALA A 710 -9.97 44.68 3.29
N ASP A 711 -10.84 45.69 3.30
CA ASP A 711 -11.02 46.63 2.18
C ASP A 711 -10.00 47.77 2.16
N THR A 712 -9.05 47.80 3.12
CA THR A 712 -8.03 48.85 3.22
C THR A 712 -6.69 48.39 2.63
N PRO A 713 -5.91 49.29 2.03
CA PRO A 713 -4.58 48.97 1.49
C PRO A 713 -3.55 48.60 2.57
N LEU A 714 -3.89 48.77 3.85
CA LEU A 714 -3.09 48.39 5.03
C LEU A 714 -3.41 46.97 5.53
N PHE A 715 -4.26 46.21 4.82
CA PHE A 715 -4.61 44.86 5.22
C PHE A 715 -3.40 43.92 5.14
N ALA A 716 -2.92 43.49 6.32
CA ALA A 716 -1.85 42.50 6.45
C ALA A 716 -2.38 41.08 6.13
N ALA A 717 -2.71 40.85 4.86
CA ALA A 717 -3.40 39.64 4.40
C ALA A 717 -2.63 38.36 4.77
N GLU A 718 -1.31 38.33 4.58
CA GLU A 718 -0.49 37.14 4.90
C GLU A 718 -0.43 36.83 6.40
N GLU A 719 -0.39 37.86 7.24
CA GLU A 719 -0.44 37.70 8.69
C GLU A 719 -1.80 37.16 9.14
N ALA A 720 -2.89 37.73 8.61
CA ALA A 720 -4.26 37.28 8.89
C ALA A 720 -4.49 35.83 8.42
N LYS A 721 -3.99 35.45 7.24
CA LYS A 721 -4.04 34.06 6.73
C LYS A 721 -3.32 33.10 7.66
N LYS A 722 -2.07 33.41 8.05
CA LYS A 722 -1.28 32.54 8.94
C LYS A 722 -1.91 32.41 10.34
N ALA A 723 -2.39 33.52 10.90
CA ALA A 723 -3.11 33.52 12.17
C ALA A 723 -4.36 32.63 12.11
N LEU A 724 -5.17 32.76 11.04
CA LEU A 724 -6.34 31.92 10.82
C LEU A 724 -5.99 30.44 10.64
N ILE A 725 -4.96 30.12 9.86
CA ILE A 725 -4.52 28.74 9.66
C ILE A 725 -4.14 28.13 11.01
N GLY A 726 -3.35 28.84 11.82
CA GLY A 726 -2.97 28.42 13.17
C GLY A 726 -4.19 28.17 14.05
N LEU A 727 -5.06 29.16 14.19
CA LEU A 727 -6.29 29.07 15.00
C LEU A 727 -7.21 27.93 14.57
N ALA A 728 -7.44 27.76 13.27
CA ALA A 728 -8.27 26.67 12.76
C ALA A 728 -7.68 25.29 13.07
N ARG A 729 -6.33 25.17 13.14
CA ARG A 729 -5.64 23.93 13.52
C ARG A 729 -5.71 23.66 15.01
N ASP A 730 -5.58 24.70 15.83
CA ASP A 730 -5.66 24.63 17.29
C ASP A 730 -7.05 24.20 17.73
N LEU A 731 -8.08 24.92 17.27
CA LEU A 731 -9.48 24.64 17.54
C LEU A 731 -9.91 23.27 17.05
N ARG A 732 -9.38 22.83 15.90
CA ARG A 732 -9.66 21.48 15.40
C ARG A 732 -9.09 20.40 16.31
N GLY A 733 -7.91 20.64 16.89
CA GLY A 733 -7.30 19.74 17.87
C GLY A 733 -8.15 19.63 19.15
N LEU A 734 -8.57 20.77 19.70
CA LEU A 734 -9.46 20.81 20.87
C LEU A 734 -10.82 20.17 20.58
N ALA A 735 -11.43 20.52 19.44
CA ALA A 735 -12.66 19.90 18.99
C ALA A 735 -12.48 18.38 18.86
N TYR A 736 -11.35 17.86 18.39
CA TYR A 736 -11.13 16.41 18.34
C TYR A 736 -11.02 15.77 19.73
N ALA A 737 -10.41 16.46 20.68
CA ALA A 737 -10.23 15.98 22.05
C ALA A 737 -11.53 15.97 22.86
N PHE A 738 -12.38 17.00 22.70
CA PHE A 738 -13.63 17.17 23.42
C PHE A 738 -14.71 16.20 22.97
N ASN A 739 -14.68 15.02 23.60
CA ASN A 739 -15.53 13.87 23.25
C ASN A 739 -16.68 13.63 24.24
N THR A 740 -16.86 14.48 25.25
CA THR A 740 -18.03 14.44 26.15
C THR A 740 -19.01 15.57 25.80
N LYS A 741 -20.29 15.41 26.18
CA LYS A 741 -21.33 16.44 25.98
C LYS A 741 -20.90 17.78 26.60
N THR A 742 -20.48 17.77 27.86
CA THR A 742 -20.14 18.98 28.63
C THR A 742 -18.99 19.77 28.01
N SER A 743 -17.84 19.15 27.74
CA SER A 743 -16.68 19.88 27.19
C SER A 743 -16.91 20.35 25.76
N TYR A 744 -17.68 19.60 24.97
CA TYR A 744 -18.08 20.04 23.65
C TYR A 744 -19.03 21.25 23.72
N MET A 745 -19.96 21.29 24.68
CA MET A 745 -20.84 22.44 24.90
C MET A 745 -20.10 23.69 25.32
N MET A 746 -19.15 23.61 26.25
CA MET A 746 -18.28 24.74 26.59
C MET A 746 -17.57 25.31 25.34
N LEU A 747 -17.07 24.44 24.45
CA LEU A 747 -16.44 24.87 23.20
C LEU A 747 -17.45 25.46 22.20
N PHE A 748 -18.63 24.87 22.07
CA PHE A 748 -19.66 25.34 21.15
C PHE A 748 -20.21 26.70 21.58
N ASP A 749 -20.49 26.89 22.86
CA ASP A 749 -21.00 28.14 23.41
C ASP A 749 -19.92 29.25 23.39
N TRP A 750 -18.64 28.88 23.44
CA TRP A 750 -17.54 29.82 23.25
C TRP A 750 -17.37 30.26 21.79
N ILE A 751 -17.48 29.32 20.82
CA ILE A 751 -17.26 29.64 19.40
C ILE A 751 -18.47 30.31 18.75
N TYR A 752 -19.68 29.88 19.11
CA TYR A 752 -20.94 30.35 18.55
C TYR A 752 -21.67 31.26 19.55
N PRO A 753 -22.17 32.44 19.15
CA PRO A 753 -22.20 33.00 17.79
C PRO A 753 -21.03 33.92 17.45
N ASN A 754 -20.10 34.15 18.38
CA ASN A 754 -19.17 35.28 18.32
C ASN A 754 -18.06 35.11 17.26
N TYR A 755 -17.54 33.89 17.09
CA TYR A 755 -16.35 33.63 16.26
C TYR A 755 -16.64 32.86 14.97
N THR A 756 -17.80 32.19 14.86
CA THR A 756 -18.20 31.56 13.59
C THR A 756 -18.28 32.52 12.40
N PRO A 757 -18.72 33.79 12.55
CA PRO A 757 -18.74 34.75 11.44
C PRO A 757 -17.35 35.09 10.90
N ILE A 758 -16.31 35.12 11.75
CA ILE A 758 -14.93 35.37 11.33
C ILE A 758 -14.45 34.24 10.41
N LEU A 759 -14.71 33.00 10.81
CA LEU A 759 -14.35 31.81 10.03
C LEU A 759 -15.10 31.74 8.70
N LEU A 760 -16.39 32.11 8.70
CA LEU A 760 -17.19 32.16 7.48
C LEU A 760 -16.66 33.24 6.53
N HIS A 761 -16.41 34.46 7.02
CA HIS A 761 -15.88 35.55 6.21
C HIS A 761 -14.53 35.20 5.56
N ALA A 762 -13.68 34.44 6.27
CA ALA A 762 -12.42 33.97 5.71
C ALA A 762 -12.58 33.01 4.52
N ILE A 763 -13.59 32.13 4.56
CA ILE A 763 -13.93 31.26 3.43
C ILE A 763 -14.40 32.09 2.24
N GLU A 764 -15.11 33.18 2.49
CA GLU A 764 -15.60 34.08 1.44
C GLU A 764 -14.47 34.86 0.77
N LEU A 765 -13.48 35.32 1.54
CA LEU A 765 -12.34 36.08 1.03
C LEU A 765 -11.31 35.20 0.31
N TRP A 766 -11.00 34.02 0.85
CA TRP A 766 -9.87 33.20 0.39
C TRP A 766 -10.28 31.86 -0.21
N HIS A 767 -11.48 31.76 -0.79
CA HIS A 767 -12.01 30.53 -1.38
C HIS A 767 -11.08 29.85 -2.40
N PHE A 768 -10.23 30.62 -3.09
CA PHE A 768 -9.25 30.16 -4.07
C PHE A 768 -7.91 29.69 -3.47
N GLU A 769 -7.70 29.81 -2.15
CA GLU A 769 -6.47 29.40 -1.46
C GLU A 769 -6.72 28.19 -0.54
N PRO A 770 -6.42 26.95 -0.98
CA PRO A 770 -6.65 25.76 -0.19
C PRO A 770 -5.86 25.70 1.12
N GLN A 771 -4.71 26.38 1.19
CA GLN A 771 -3.90 26.42 2.40
C GLN A 771 -4.67 27.05 3.58
N VAL A 772 -5.54 28.03 3.28
CA VAL A 772 -6.36 28.76 4.26
C VAL A 772 -7.71 28.08 4.47
N THR A 773 -8.40 27.72 3.40
CA THR A 773 -9.76 27.14 3.48
C THR A 773 -9.77 25.72 4.03
N THR A 774 -8.78 24.88 3.71
CA THR A 774 -8.74 23.48 4.15
C THR A 774 -8.75 23.33 5.68
N PRO A 775 -7.92 24.05 6.47
CA PRO A 775 -8.01 24.05 7.93
C PRO A 775 -9.41 24.39 8.45
N VAL A 776 -10.05 25.45 7.93
CA VAL A 776 -11.38 25.90 8.38
C VAL A 776 -12.45 24.87 8.04
N LEU A 777 -12.47 24.35 6.81
CA LEU A 777 -13.40 23.29 6.41
C LEU A 777 -13.22 22.04 7.27
N LYS A 778 -11.98 21.67 7.62
CA LYS A 778 -11.69 20.54 8.50
C LYS A 778 -12.10 20.77 9.96
N LEU A 779 -12.06 22.02 10.43
CA LEU A 779 -12.59 22.39 11.74
C LEU A 779 -14.10 22.18 11.78
N PHE A 780 -14.85 22.74 10.83
CA PHE A 780 -16.31 22.55 10.75
C PHE A 780 -16.69 21.08 10.57
N ALA A 781 -15.95 20.32 9.74
CA ALA A 781 -16.16 18.89 9.58
C ALA A 781 -15.91 18.10 10.88
N GLU A 782 -15.03 18.58 11.75
CA GLU A 782 -14.86 18.01 13.09
C GLU A 782 -16.00 18.44 14.01
N LEU A 783 -16.40 19.71 14.04
CA LEU A 783 -17.48 20.22 14.91
C LEU A 783 -18.81 19.47 14.73
N VAL A 784 -19.17 19.12 13.49
CA VAL A 784 -20.42 18.36 13.19
C VAL A 784 -20.30 16.85 13.39
N GLN A 785 -19.11 16.32 13.68
CA GLN A 785 -18.90 14.90 13.87
C GLN A 785 -19.39 14.47 15.27
N ASN A 786 -20.38 13.57 15.33
CA ASN A 786 -20.84 13.00 16.60
C ASN A 786 -19.96 11.83 17.07
N ARG A 787 -18.72 12.12 17.49
CA ARG A 787 -17.83 11.12 18.12
C ARG A 787 -18.26 10.87 19.56
N SER A 788 -18.28 9.60 19.98
CA SER A 788 -18.59 9.19 21.37
C SER A 788 -19.91 9.76 21.92
N GLN A 789 -20.91 9.99 21.05
CA GLN A 789 -22.20 10.57 21.42
C GLN A 789 -22.11 11.97 22.06
N ARG A 790 -21.08 12.75 21.74
CA ARG A 790 -20.91 14.11 22.29
C ARG A 790 -21.97 15.12 21.84
N LEU A 791 -22.59 14.91 20.67
CA LEU A 791 -23.64 15.80 20.13
C LEU A 791 -25.02 15.40 20.63
N GLN A 792 -25.15 15.10 21.93
CA GLN A 792 -26.42 14.77 22.55
C GLN A 792 -27.01 16.04 23.18
N PHE A 793 -27.83 16.75 22.41
CA PHE A 793 -28.55 17.93 22.88
C PHE A 793 -29.82 17.54 23.65
N ASP A 794 -30.20 18.35 24.63
CA ASP A 794 -31.49 18.20 25.28
C ASP A 794 -32.61 18.54 24.30
N VAL A 795 -33.78 17.91 24.44
CA VAL A 795 -34.89 18.03 23.46
C VAL A 795 -35.37 19.48 23.29
N SER A 796 -35.17 20.32 24.30
CA SER A 796 -35.49 21.75 24.30
C SER A 796 -34.37 22.64 23.74
N SER A 797 -33.18 22.10 23.47
CA SER A 797 -32.02 22.89 23.04
C SER A 797 -32.04 23.13 21.53
N PRO A 798 -31.89 24.39 21.07
CA PRO A 798 -31.76 24.70 19.65
C PRO A 798 -30.35 24.40 19.11
N ASN A 799 -29.38 24.03 19.95
CA ASN A 799 -27.96 23.99 19.60
C ASN A 799 -27.65 23.04 18.43
N GLY A 800 -28.33 21.90 18.32
CA GLY A 800 -28.17 21.01 17.17
C GLY A 800 -28.58 21.67 15.84
N ILE A 801 -29.69 22.40 15.84
CA ILE A 801 -30.19 23.14 14.67
C ILE A 801 -29.21 24.26 14.31
N LEU A 802 -28.72 25.00 15.32
CA LEU A 802 -27.76 26.09 15.15
C LEU A 802 -26.44 25.60 14.56
N LEU A 803 -25.90 24.48 15.07
CA LEU A 803 -24.68 23.85 14.57
C LEU A 803 -24.83 23.44 13.10
N PHE A 804 -25.93 22.78 12.74
CA PHE A 804 -26.19 22.40 11.35
C PHE A 804 -26.33 23.62 10.44
N ARG A 805 -27.00 24.67 10.89
CA ARG A 805 -27.17 25.91 10.13
C ARG A 805 -25.82 26.56 9.81
N GLU A 806 -24.90 26.62 10.77
CA GLU A 806 -23.55 27.17 10.53
C GLU A 806 -22.74 26.28 9.57
N ALA A 807 -22.83 24.95 9.71
CA ALA A 807 -22.19 24.03 8.75
C ALA A 807 -22.75 24.18 7.32
N SER A 808 -24.08 24.32 7.20
CA SER A 808 -24.74 24.57 5.91
C SER A 808 -24.27 25.88 5.26
N LYS A 809 -24.14 26.97 6.04
CA LYS A 809 -23.59 28.25 5.54
C LYS A 809 -22.17 28.07 5.01
N VAL A 810 -21.32 27.35 5.72
CA VAL A 810 -19.93 27.07 5.31
C VAL A 810 -19.88 26.26 4.01
N ILE A 811 -20.64 25.17 3.92
CA ILE A 811 -20.73 24.33 2.71
C ILE A 811 -21.21 25.17 1.53
N SER A 812 -22.29 25.93 1.71
CA SER A 812 -22.90 26.74 0.65
C SER A 812 -21.98 27.88 0.21
N SER A 813 -21.33 28.55 1.15
CA SER A 813 -20.44 29.69 0.89
C SER A 813 -19.18 29.28 0.14
N TYR A 814 -18.53 28.18 0.56
CA TYR A 814 -17.38 27.61 -0.14
C TYR A 814 -17.80 27.00 -1.48
N GLY A 815 -18.84 26.18 -1.48
CA GLY A 815 -19.29 25.40 -2.63
C GLY A 815 -19.72 26.25 -3.82
N ASN A 816 -20.47 27.33 -3.60
CA ASN A 816 -20.88 28.21 -4.70
C ASN A 816 -19.71 29.00 -5.31
N ARG A 817 -18.67 29.34 -4.52
CA ARG A 817 -17.50 30.09 -4.99
C ARG A 817 -16.46 29.21 -5.67
N ILE A 818 -16.19 28.01 -5.16
CA ILE A 818 -15.20 27.09 -5.75
C ILE A 818 -15.60 26.60 -7.16
N LEU A 819 -16.90 26.58 -7.45
CA LEU A 819 -17.42 26.24 -8.78
C LEU A 819 -16.99 27.23 -9.86
N GLN A 820 -16.77 28.49 -9.50
CA GLN A 820 -16.37 29.56 -10.42
C GLN A 820 -14.88 29.51 -10.79
N ILE A 821 -14.08 28.67 -10.12
CA ILE A 821 -12.64 28.58 -10.34
C ILE A 821 -12.35 27.53 -11.42
N GLU A 822 -11.64 27.98 -12.46
CA GLU A 822 -11.04 27.12 -13.49
C GLU A 822 -9.63 26.70 -13.04
N VAL A 823 -9.35 25.40 -13.16
CA VAL A 823 -8.08 24.80 -12.70
C VAL A 823 -7.55 23.87 -13.78
N SER A 824 -6.23 23.86 -13.99
CA SER A 824 -5.57 22.90 -14.87
C SER A 824 -5.74 21.46 -14.37
N LYS A 825 -5.71 20.48 -15.29
CA LYS A 825 -5.88 19.06 -14.94
C LYS A 825 -4.86 18.59 -13.88
N ASP A 826 -3.63 19.09 -13.93
CA ASP A 826 -2.56 18.67 -13.02
C ASP A 826 -2.77 19.18 -11.57
N GLN A 827 -3.50 20.28 -11.38
CA GLN A 827 -3.72 20.92 -10.07
C GLN A 827 -5.16 20.81 -9.58
N ILE A 828 -6.03 20.11 -10.31
CA ILE A 828 -7.46 20.01 -10.01
C ILE A 828 -7.72 19.42 -8.63
N TYR A 829 -6.94 18.41 -8.22
CA TYR A 829 -7.10 17.78 -6.92
C TYR A 829 -6.76 18.73 -5.74
N PRO A 830 -5.54 19.30 -5.63
CA PRO A 830 -5.20 20.16 -4.50
C PRO A 830 -6.01 21.47 -4.45
N LEU A 831 -6.38 22.06 -5.59
CA LEU A 831 -7.04 23.36 -5.64
C LEU A 831 -8.57 23.29 -5.57
N LYS A 832 -9.18 22.22 -6.08
CA LYS A 832 -10.65 22.08 -6.20
C LYS A 832 -11.19 20.85 -5.49
N LEU A 833 -10.81 19.65 -5.93
CA LEU A 833 -11.45 18.40 -5.48
C LEU A 833 -11.23 18.10 -3.99
N LYS A 834 -10.09 18.47 -3.43
CA LYS A 834 -9.78 18.25 -2.01
C LYS A 834 -10.74 19.00 -1.08
N GLY A 835 -11.08 20.24 -1.40
CA GLY A 835 -12.04 21.02 -0.60
C GLY A 835 -13.45 20.46 -0.74
N ILE A 836 -13.84 20.05 -1.96
CA ILE A 836 -15.13 19.38 -2.23
C ILE A 836 -15.23 18.07 -1.43
N SER A 837 -14.17 17.25 -1.43
CA SER A 837 -14.10 16.01 -0.63
C SER A 837 -14.33 16.25 0.86
N ILE A 838 -13.82 17.36 1.42
CA ILE A 838 -14.05 17.74 2.82
C ILE A 838 -15.50 18.19 3.04
N CYS A 839 -16.10 18.91 2.08
CA CYS A 839 -17.52 19.29 2.15
C CYS A 839 -18.43 18.05 2.14
N PHE A 840 -18.13 17.04 1.32
CA PHE A 840 -18.87 15.78 1.32
C PHE A 840 -18.77 15.06 2.66
N ARG A 841 -17.57 15.01 3.25
CA ARG A 841 -17.38 14.45 4.60
C ARG A 841 -18.15 15.24 5.67
N MET A 842 -18.11 16.57 5.61
CA MET A 842 -18.83 17.44 6.55
C MET A 842 -20.34 17.22 6.47
N LEU A 843 -20.90 17.20 5.27
CA LEU A 843 -22.32 16.95 5.04
C LEU A 843 -22.72 15.55 5.53
N LYS A 844 -21.91 14.53 5.22
CA LYS A 844 -22.15 13.16 5.71
C LYS A 844 -22.26 13.14 7.23
N ALA A 845 -21.25 13.69 7.91
CA ALA A 845 -21.17 13.72 9.37
C ALA A 845 -22.36 14.47 10.01
N ALA A 846 -22.81 15.54 9.36
CA ALA A 846 -23.95 16.32 9.81
C ALA A 846 -25.28 15.56 9.67
N LEU A 847 -25.49 14.86 8.54
CA LEU A 847 -26.73 14.10 8.27
C LEU A 847 -26.83 12.84 9.15
N CYS A 848 -25.75 12.05 9.28
CA CYS A 848 -25.77 10.82 10.08
C CYS A 848 -25.55 11.04 11.58
N GLY A 849 -25.30 12.28 12.00
CA GLY A 849 -24.93 12.62 13.38
C GLY A 849 -26.03 12.40 14.42
N SER A 850 -27.29 12.24 13.98
CA SER A 850 -28.47 12.00 14.83
C SER A 850 -28.74 13.06 15.92
N TYR A 851 -28.22 14.29 15.73
CA TYR A 851 -28.35 15.39 16.69
C TYR A 851 -29.31 16.50 16.23
N VAL A 852 -29.88 16.39 15.02
CA VAL A 852 -30.90 17.30 14.47
C VAL A 852 -32.05 16.51 13.90
N ASN A 853 -33.27 16.93 14.20
CA ASN A 853 -34.44 16.49 13.45
C ASN A 853 -34.63 17.39 12.23
N PHE A 854 -34.28 16.90 11.05
CA PHE A 854 -34.34 17.66 9.81
C PHE A 854 -35.76 18.10 9.39
N GLY A 855 -36.81 17.47 9.92
CA GLY A 855 -38.19 17.91 9.68
C GLY A 855 -38.48 19.32 10.21
N VAL A 856 -37.70 19.78 11.19
CA VAL A 856 -37.83 21.10 11.82
C VAL A 856 -37.57 22.24 10.84
N PHE A 857 -36.58 22.10 9.95
CA PHE A 857 -36.26 23.13 8.95
C PHE A 857 -37.47 23.44 8.05
N ARG A 858 -38.16 22.40 7.59
CA ARG A 858 -39.38 22.54 6.77
C ARG A 858 -40.55 23.15 7.55
N LEU A 859 -40.66 22.87 8.85
CA LEU A 859 -41.72 23.43 9.70
C LEU A 859 -41.54 24.93 9.94
N TYR A 860 -40.30 25.40 10.10
CA TYR A 860 -39.99 26.81 10.35
C TYR A 860 -39.65 27.62 9.09
N GLY A 861 -39.66 26.99 7.90
CA GLY A 861 -39.30 27.65 6.65
C GLY A 861 -37.81 28.02 6.55
N ASP A 862 -36.94 27.29 7.24
CA ASP A 862 -35.49 27.47 7.21
C ASP A 862 -34.89 26.65 6.05
N GLU A 863 -34.22 27.32 5.12
CA GLU A 863 -33.67 26.74 3.90
C GLU A 863 -32.28 26.09 4.11
N ALA A 864 -31.77 26.00 5.34
CA ALA A 864 -30.41 25.51 5.59
C ALA A 864 -30.16 24.09 5.03
N LEU A 865 -31.11 23.16 5.18
CA LEU A 865 -30.96 21.80 4.66
C LEU A 865 -30.96 21.80 3.12
N ASP A 866 -31.91 22.52 2.52
CA ASP A 866 -32.06 22.58 1.07
C ASP A 866 -30.85 23.24 0.42
N ASN A 867 -30.30 24.30 1.02
CA ASN A 867 -29.08 24.98 0.55
C ASN A 867 -27.86 24.05 0.56
N ALA A 868 -27.67 23.24 1.61
CA ALA A 868 -26.57 22.30 1.69
C ALA A 868 -26.69 21.17 0.66
N LEU A 869 -27.89 20.61 0.49
CA LEU A 869 -28.18 19.54 -0.47
C LEU A 869 -28.08 20.04 -1.92
N ASN A 870 -28.59 21.23 -2.22
CA ASN A 870 -28.45 21.86 -3.54
C ASN A 870 -26.98 22.15 -3.86
N THR A 871 -26.20 22.60 -2.88
CA THR A 871 -24.75 22.79 -3.06
C THR A 871 -24.04 21.47 -3.33
N PHE A 872 -24.40 20.39 -2.65
CA PHE A 872 -23.88 19.04 -2.95
C PHE A 872 -24.13 18.65 -4.41
N VAL A 873 -25.34 18.84 -4.94
CA VAL A 873 -25.68 18.52 -6.33
C VAL A 873 -24.81 19.32 -7.30
N LYS A 874 -24.65 20.63 -7.08
CA LYS A 874 -23.79 21.47 -7.93
C LYS A 874 -22.32 21.03 -7.90
N LEU A 875 -21.81 20.68 -6.72
CA LEU A 875 -20.44 20.17 -6.58
C LEU A 875 -20.26 18.82 -7.26
N LEU A 876 -21.24 17.92 -7.15
CA LEU A 876 -21.23 16.61 -7.81
C LEU A 876 -21.10 16.73 -9.32
N LEU A 877 -21.90 17.61 -9.93
CA LEU A 877 -21.88 17.84 -11.39
C LEU A 877 -20.59 18.49 -11.90
N SER A 878 -19.78 19.06 -11.00
CA SER A 878 -18.49 19.67 -11.36
C SER A 878 -17.33 18.66 -11.43
N ILE A 879 -17.55 17.43 -10.97
CA ILE A 879 -16.55 16.36 -10.93
C ILE A 879 -16.74 15.48 -12.16
N SER A 880 -15.65 15.13 -12.85
CA SER A 880 -15.74 14.13 -13.92
C SER A 880 -15.73 12.71 -13.34
N GLN A 881 -16.37 11.77 -14.02
CA GLN A 881 -16.44 10.38 -13.56
C GLN A 881 -15.05 9.73 -13.46
N SER A 882 -14.14 10.04 -14.39
CA SER A 882 -12.74 9.60 -14.33
C SER A 882 -12.04 10.09 -13.06
N ASP A 883 -12.27 11.34 -12.64
CA ASP A 883 -11.66 11.89 -11.42
C ASP A 883 -12.10 11.13 -10.15
N LEU A 884 -13.31 10.55 -10.14
CA LEU A 884 -13.78 9.72 -9.03
C LEU A 884 -13.00 8.41 -8.91
N LEU A 885 -12.43 7.89 -10.00
CA LEU A 885 -11.60 6.68 -9.99
C LEU A 885 -10.12 7.03 -9.75
N ASP A 886 -9.64 8.14 -10.32
CA ASP A 886 -8.23 8.55 -10.22
C ASP A 886 -7.84 9.03 -8.81
N TYR A 887 -8.80 9.51 -8.00
CA TYR A 887 -8.55 10.09 -6.67
C TYR A 887 -9.27 9.35 -5.52
N PRO A 888 -8.68 8.30 -4.92
CA PRO A 888 -9.33 7.45 -3.91
C PRO A 888 -9.92 8.19 -2.69
N LYS A 889 -9.28 9.27 -2.25
CA LYS A 889 -9.76 10.08 -1.12
C LYS A 889 -11.05 10.82 -1.43
N LEU A 890 -11.27 11.20 -2.68
CA LEU A 890 -12.52 11.79 -3.15
C LEU A 890 -13.61 10.71 -3.22
N SER A 891 -13.28 9.55 -3.78
CA SER A 891 -14.20 8.42 -3.92
C SER A 891 -14.75 7.98 -2.56
N VAL A 892 -13.87 7.82 -1.55
CA VAL A 892 -14.28 7.40 -0.20
C VAL A 892 -15.26 8.39 0.44
N THR A 893 -15.06 9.70 0.28
CA THR A 893 -15.99 10.69 0.86
C THR A 893 -17.26 10.83 0.05
N TYR A 894 -17.19 10.71 -1.27
CA TYR A 894 -18.36 10.73 -2.16
C TYR A 894 -19.28 9.53 -1.92
N TYR A 895 -18.79 8.29 -2.08
CA TYR A 895 -19.62 7.09 -1.89
C TYR A 895 -20.10 6.97 -0.44
N GLY A 896 -19.28 7.39 0.53
CA GLY A 896 -19.69 7.40 1.93
C GLY A 896 -20.80 8.42 2.24
N LEU A 897 -20.90 9.53 1.51
CA LEU A 897 -22.02 10.48 1.61
C LEU A 897 -23.25 9.95 0.86
N LEU A 898 -23.05 9.39 -0.33
CA LEU A 898 -24.11 8.85 -1.16
C LEU A 898 -24.85 7.70 -0.46
N GLU A 899 -24.12 6.83 0.24
CA GLU A 899 -24.68 5.77 1.10
C GLU A 899 -25.61 6.36 2.17
N CYS A 900 -25.16 7.40 2.88
CA CYS A 900 -25.95 8.10 3.91
C CYS A 900 -27.23 8.72 3.31
N LEU A 901 -27.12 9.35 2.15
CA LEU A 901 -28.27 9.93 1.45
C LEU A 901 -29.28 8.86 1.01
N ALA A 902 -28.80 7.72 0.50
CA ALA A 902 -29.68 6.63 0.07
C ALA A 902 -30.37 5.94 1.25
N GLN A 903 -29.70 5.84 2.40
CA GLN A 903 -30.24 5.22 3.59
C GLN A 903 -31.32 6.09 4.26
N ASP A 904 -30.99 7.35 4.58
CA ASP A 904 -31.82 8.19 5.47
C ASP A 904 -32.57 9.32 4.73
N HIS A 905 -32.13 9.69 3.52
CA HIS A 905 -32.66 10.83 2.75
C HIS A 905 -33.10 10.45 1.32
N MET A 906 -33.58 9.22 1.12
CA MET A 906 -34.01 8.73 -0.20
C MET A 906 -35.10 9.60 -0.86
N THR A 907 -35.94 10.25 -0.05
CA THR A 907 -36.95 11.21 -0.56
C THR A 907 -36.31 12.34 -1.35
N PHE A 908 -35.17 12.87 -0.89
CA PHE A 908 -34.41 13.89 -1.62
C PHE A 908 -33.84 13.31 -2.93
N LEU A 909 -33.21 12.13 -2.89
CA LEU A 909 -32.68 11.49 -4.11
C LEU A 909 -33.76 11.26 -5.17
N SER A 910 -34.99 10.92 -4.75
CA SER A 910 -36.12 10.73 -5.66
C SER A 910 -36.62 12.02 -6.34
N THR A 911 -36.28 13.19 -5.79
CA THR A 911 -36.67 14.50 -6.33
C THR A 911 -35.60 15.13 -7.23
N LEU A 912 -34.43 14.49 -7.37
CA LEU A 912 -33.35 14.99 -8.21
C LEU A 912 -33.73 15.00 -9.70
N GLU A 913 -33.13 15.93 -10.44
CA GLU A 913 -33.26 15.97 -11.89
C GLU A 913 -32.70 14.70 -12.55
N PRO A 914 -33.29 14.24 -13.68
CA PRO A 914 -32.86 13.03 -14.39
C PRO A 914 -31.36 12.92 -14.64
N GLN A 915 -30.70 14.01 -15.04
CA GLN A 915 -29.28 14.02 -15.38
C GLN A 915 -28.38 13.76 -14.15
N VAL A 916 -28.73 14.31 -12.99
CA VAL A 916 -28.01 14.11 -11.73
C VAL A 916 -28.12 12.65 -11.29
N PHE A 917 -29.33 12.09 -11.39
CA PHE A 917 -29.56 10.70 -10.99
C PHE A 917 -28.85 9.71 -11.91
N LEU A 918 -28.84 9.99 -13.23
CA LEU A 918 -28.05 9.22 -14.20
C LEU A 918 -26.56 9.24 -13.85
N TYR A 919 -26.00 10.41 -13.48
CA TYR A 919 -24.62 10.51 -13.02
C TYR A 919 -24.34 9.64 -11.80
N ILE A 920 -25.27 9.61 -10.82
CA ILE A 920 -25.15 8.76 -9.63
C ILE A 920 -25.12 7.28 -10.03
N LEU A 921 -26.06 6.82 -10.85
CA LEU A 921 -26.10 5.42 -11.27
C LEU A 921 -24.88 4.99 -12.09
N SER A 922 -24.41 5.84 -13.02
CA SER A 922 -23.19 5.54 -13.77
C SER A 922 -21.97 5.52 -12.87
N SER A 923 -21.86 6.44 -11.89
CA SER A 923 -20.77 6.40 -10.91
C SER A 923 -20.79 5.10 -10.10
N ILE A 924 -21.96 4.64 -9.64
CA ILE A 924 -22.10 3.35 -8.94
C ILE A 924 -21.66 2.19 -9.84
N SER A 925 -22.07 2.18 -11.11
CA SER A 925 -21.68 1.15 -12.07
C SER A 925 -20.16 1.11 -12.26
N GLU A 926 -19.53 2.27 -12.47
CA GLU A 926 -18.08 2.38 -12.62
C GLU A 926 -17.33 1.96 -11.35
N GLY A 927 -17.81 2.41 -10.18
CA GLY A 927 -17.25 2.03 -8.87
C GLY A 927 -17.39 0.54 -8.55
N LEU A 928 -18.39 -0.15 -9.10
CA LEU A 928 -18.51 -1.61 -9.02
C LEU A 928 -17.55 -2.33 -9.97
N THR A 929 -17.26 -1.76 -11.14
CA THR A 929 -16.29 -2.32 -12.11
C THR A 929 -14.83 -2.05 -11.78
N ALA A 930 -14.54 -1.00 -11.00
CA ALA A 930 -13.16 -0.62 -10.63
C ALA A 930 -12.50 -1.56 -9.59
N LEU A 931 -13.13 -2.70 -9.28
CA LEU A 931 -12.60 -3.72 -8.38
C LEU A 931 -11.24 -4.24 -8.86
N GLY A 932 -10.17 -3.90 -8.14
CA GLY A 932 -8.80 -4.34 -8.43
C GLY A 932 -7.97 -3.35 -9.28
N ALA A 933 -8.49 -2.16 -9.57
CA ALA A 933 -7.77 -1.10 -10.29
C ALA A 933 -6.97 -0.17 -9.36
N LEU A 934 -7.31 -0.07 -8.06
CA LEU A 934 -6.61 0.81 -7.14
C LEU A 934 -5.45 0.10 -6.43
N LYS A 935 -4.37 0.86 -6.20
CA LYS A 935 -3.12 0.39 -5.58
C LYS A 935 -3.28 -0.11 -4.13
N ASP A 936 -4.42 0.14 -3.49
CA ASP A 936 -4.71 -0.24 -2.11
C ASP A 936 -6.02 -1.05 -1.99
N SER A 937 -5.84 -2.36 -1.78
CA SER A 937 -6.91 -3.35 -1.67
C SER A 937 -7.95 -3.04 -0.56
N TYR A 938 -7.59 -2.26 0.47
CA TYR A 938 -8.53 -1.89 1.53
C TYR A 938 -9.53 -0.85 1.04
N THR A 939 -9.05 0.15 0.28
CA THR A 939 -9.91 1.22 -0.26
C THR A 939 -10.90 0.70 -1.31
N ASP A 940 -10.48 -0.24 -2.16
CA ASP A 940 -11.34 -0.93 -3.13
C ASP A 940 -12.55 -1.59 -2.46
N THR A 941 -12.28 -2.27 -1.35
CA THR A 941 -13.29 -3.01 -0.60
C THR A 941 -14.34 -2.07 -0.01
N MET A 942 -13.91 -0.90 0.50
CA MET A 942 -14.81 0.11 1.06
C MET A 942 -15.70 0.77 -0.01
N ILE A 943 -15.13 1.13 -1.17
CA ILE A 943 -15.87 1.76 -2.27
C ILE A 943 -16.94 0.80 -2.80
N CYS A 944 -16.55 -0.44 -3.11
CA CYS A 944 -17.48 -1.46 -3.59
C CYS A 944 -18.62 -1.71 -2.60
N ASN A 945 -18.31 -1.78 -1.30
CA ASN A 945 -19.34 -1.95 -0.27
C ASN A 945 -20.31 -0.76 -0.23
N GLY A 946 -19.79 0.47 -0.27
CA GLY A 946 -20.60 1.69 -0.33
C GLY A 946 -21.51 1.73 -1.57
N CYS A 947 -21.01 1.36 -2.74
CA CYS A 947 -21.80 1.23 -3.96
C CYS A 947 -22.93 0.20 -3.81
N CYS A 948 -22.63 -0.99 -3.27
CA CYS A 948 -23.62 -2.05 -3.08
C CYS A 948 -24.73 -1.66 -2.12
N ILE A 949 -24.39 -1.04 -0.99
CA ILE A 949 -25.36 -0.59 0.02
C ILE A 949 -26.25 0.52 -0.57
N THR A 950 -25.63 1.51 -1.22
CA THR A 950 -26.35 2.59 -1.90
C THR A 950 -27.34 2.03 -2.92
N LEU A 951 -26.88 1.10 -3.76
CA LEU A 951 -27.70 0.47 -4.79
C LEU A 951 -28.85 -0.36 -4.18
N ASP A 952 -28.61 -1.10 -3.09
CA ASP A 952 -29.67 -1.85 -2.40
C ASP A 952 -30.77 -0.92 -1.89
N HIS A 953 -30.41 0.22 -1.30
CA HIS A 953 -31.39 1.22 -0.87
C HIS A 953 -32.22 1.79 -2.03
N ILE A 954 -31.57 2.17 -3.14
CA ILE A 954 -32.22 2.66 -4.37
C ILE A 954 -33.22 1.64 -4.91
N VAL A 955 -32.75 0.40 -5.07
CA VAL A 955 -33.54 -0.70 -5.61
C VAL A 955 -34.70 -1.08 -4.68
N THR A 956 -34.47 -1.09 -3.37
CA THR A 956 -35.53 -1.34 -2.37
C THR A 956 -36.63 -0.30 -2.44
N TYR A 957 -36.25 0.97 -2.57
CA TYR A 957 -37.19 2.07 -2.67
C TYR A 957 -38.03 1.95 -3.95
N LEU A 958 -37.38 1.65 -5.08
CA LEU A 958 -38.03 1.39 -6.36
C LEU A 958 -39.05 0.27 -6.28
N PHE A 959 -38.64 -0.87 -5.73
CA PHE A 959 -39.50 -2.04 -5.56
C PHE A 959 -40.75 -1.69 -4.74
N LYS A 960 -40.60 -0.94 -3.64
CA LYS A 960 -41.72 -0.49 -2.80
C LYS A 960 -42.67 0.45 -3.54
N GLN A 961 -42.16 1.44 -4.28
CA GLN A 961 -43.02 2.39 -5.00
C GLN A 961 -43.83 1.72 -6.13
N LEU A 962 -43.20 0.84 -6.90
CA LEU A 962 -43.87 0.11 -7.99
C LEU A 962 -44.94 -0.83 -7.44
N TYR A 963 -44.65 -1.53 -6.34
CA TYR A 963 -45.61 -2.43 -5.70
C TYR A 963 -46.78 -1.68 -5.04
N GLN A 964 -46.53 -0.52 -4.41
CA GLN A 964 -47.59 0.32 -3.85
C GLN A 964 -48.49 0.95 -4.92
N LYS A 965 -47.98 1.25 -6.12
CA LYS A 965 -48.80 1.70 -7.26
C LYS A 965 -49.58 0.55 -7.93
N ALA A 966 -49.10 -0.70 -7.85
CA ALA A 966 -49.77 -1.88 -8.42
C ALA A 966 -50.82 -2.51 -7.49
N GLY A 967 -50.72 -2.30 -6.16
CA GLY A 967 -51.68 -2.80 -5.18
C GLY A 967 -52.87 -1.87 -4.99
N MET A 968 -54.06 -2.25 -5.49
CA MET A 968 -55.34 -1.62 -5.13
C MET A 968 -55.63 -1.76 -3.62
N TYR A 969 -55.39 -0.71 -2.85
CA TYR A 969 -56.23 -0.36 -1.70
C TYR A 969 -56.83 1.02 -1.93
N SER A 970 -57.99 1.01 -2.57
CA SER A 970 -58.99 2.06 -2.45
C SER A 970 -59.39 2.21 -0.97
N GLY A 971 -59.28 3.42 -0.42
CA GLY A 971 -59.97 3.77 0.83
C GLY A 971 -59.15 4.47 1.92
N LYS A 972 -58.42 5.55 1.59
CA LYS A 972 -58.30 6.76 2.43
C LYS A 972 -57.43 7.80 1.71
N LYS A 973 -58.08 8.67 0.93
CA LYS A 973 -57.51 9.96 0.56
C LYS A 973 -57.42 10.80 1.84
N ASN A 974 -56.25 10.87 2.45
CA ASN A 974 -55.79 12.00 3.28
C ASN A 974 -54.33 11.78 3.71
N SER A 975 -53.42 12.03 2.79
CA SER A 975 -52.09 12.58 3.09
C SER A 975 -51.53 13.10 1.77
N VAL A 976 -51.09 14.36 1.78
CA VAL A 976 -50.47 15.10 0.68
C VAL A 976 -49.56 14.19 -0.14
N ALA A 977 -50.01 13.81 -1.35
CA ALA A 977 -49.18 13.11 -2.32
C ALA A 977 -48.04 14.05 -2.71
N GLN A 978 -46.84 13.79 -2.21
CA GLN A 978 -45.63 14.42 -2.72
C GLN A 978 -45.43 13.95 -4.16
N SER A 979 -45.65 14.86 -5.09
CA SER A 979 -45.47 14.73 -6.55
C SER A 979 -44.02 14.43 -7.00
N GLY A 980 -43.08 14.18 -6.08
CA GLY A 980 -41.66 13.99 -6.38
C GLY A 980 -41.30 12.61 -6.96
N GLY A 981 -42.06 11.55 -6.66
CA GLY A 981 -41.75 10.20 -7.13
C GLY A 981 -41.92 9.95 -8.64
N ASP A 982 -42.53 10.89 -9.37
CA ASP A 982 -42.78 10.74 -10.82
C ASP A 982 -41.57 11.10 -11.69
N LEU A 983 -40.68 12.02 -11.25
CA LEU A 983 -39.43 12.35 -11.97
C LEU A 983 -38.46 11.17 -11.98
N PHE A 984 -38.36 10.47 -10.85
CA PHE A 984 -37.55 9.26 -10.68
C PHE A 984 -38.00 8.11 -11.61
N LEU A 985 -39.31 7.90 -11.73
CA LEU A 985 -39.88 6.91 -12.65
C LEU A 985 -39.75 7.34 -14.12
N GLN A 986 -39.67 8.64 -14.42
CA GLN A 986 -39.36 9.12 -15.77
C GLN A 986 -37.94 8.74 -16.20
N VAL A 987 -36.94 8.76 -15.32
CA VAL A 987 -35.57 8.30 -15.64
C VAL A 987 -35.56 6.83 -16.05
N LEU A 988 -36.28 5.98 -15.31
CA LEU A 988 -36.41 4.56 -15.62
C LEU A 988 -37.19 4.28 -16.90
N LYS A 989 -38.14 5.14 -17.26
CA LYS A 989 -38.83 5.09 -18.56
C LYS A 989 -37.95 5.60 -19.70
N GLN A 990 -37.03 6.54 -19.44
CA GLN A 990 -36.16 7.15 -20.44
C GLN A 990 -34.90 6.32 -20.72
N ARG A 991 -34.35 5.59 -19.73
CA ARG A 991 -33.18 4.72 -19.86
C ARG A 991 -33.28 3.46 -18.96
N PRO A 992 -34.13 2.49 -19.32
CA PRO A 992 -34.22 1.23 -18.58
C PRO A 992 -32.92 0.41 -18.67
N GLU A 993 -32.06 0.66 -19.67
CA GLU A 993 -30.84 -0.11 -19.91
C GLU A 993 -29.83 0.00 -18.75
N ILE A 994 -29.82 1.09 -17.97
CA ILE A 994 -28.81 1.29 -16.93
C ILE A 994 -28.95 0.27 -15.79
N LEU A 995 -30.17 -0.04 -15.35
CA LEU A 995 -30.37 -1.08 -14.34
C LEU A 995 -30.04 -2.47 -14.89
N GLN A 996 -30.29 -2.70 -16.19
CA GLN A 996 -29.95 -3.93 -16.89
C GLN A 996 -28.43 -4.10 -17.02
N GLN A 997 -27.71 -3.01 -17.32
CA GLN A 997 -26.25 -2.94 -17.33
C GLN A 997 -25.67 -3.22 -15.95
N ILE A 998 -26.16 -2.57 -14.89
CA ILE A 998 -25.70 -2.81 -13.51
C ILE A 998 -25.97 -4.26 -13.08
N LEU A 999 -27.13 -4.83 -13.45
CA LEU A 999 -27.45 -6.24 -13.21
C LEU A 999 -26.46 -7.18 -13.93
N SER A 1000 -26.17 -6.92 -15.20
CA SER A 1000 -25.18 -7.66 -15.99
C SER A 1000 -23.79 -7.57 -15.36
N THR A 1001 -23.36 -6.37 -14.98
CA THR A 1001 -22.08 -6.12 -14.30
C THR A 1001 -21.97 -6.90 -13.00
N LEU A 1002 -22.95 -6.80 -12.10
CA LEU A 1002 -22.93 -7.52 -10.82
C LEU A 1002 -22.92 -9.04 -11.02
N LEU A 1003 -23.74 -9.56 -11.94
CA LEU A 1003 -23.75 -11.00 -12.21
C LEU A 1003 -22.41 -11.46 -12.79
N ASN A 1004 -21.80 -10.68 -13.69
CA ASN A 1004 -20.48 -10.96 -14.25
C ASN A 1004 -19.38 -10.96 -13.18
N VAL A 1005 -19.37 -9.96 -12.29
CA VAL A 1005 -18.43 -9.88 -11.16
C VAL A 1005 -18.59 -11.10 -10.24
N ILE A 1006 -19.82 -11.53 -9.95
CA ILE A 1006 -20.07 -12.69 -9.08
C ILE A 1006 -19.68 -14.01 -9.74
N MET A 1007 -19.98 -14.18 -11.03
CA MET A 1007 -19.73 -15.42 -11.77
C MET A 1007 -18.27 -15.60 -12.20
N PHE A 1008 -17.57 -14.50 -12.50
CA PHE A 1008 -16.29 -14.56 -13.18
C PHE A 1008 -15.15 -13.82 -12.48
N GLU A 1009 -15.39 -13.07 -11.40
CA GLU A 1009 -14.34 -12.37 -10.65
C GLU A 1009 -14.16 -12.91 -9.23
N ASP A 1010 -13.03 -12.55 -8.61
CA ASP A 1010 -12.75 -12.79 -7.20
C ASP A 1010 -13.59 -11.85 -6.33
N CYS A 1011 -14.89 -12.12 -6.25
CA CYS A 1011 -15.84 -11.41 -5.41
C CYS A 1011 -15.50 -11.59 -3.92
N ARG A 1012 -14.71 -10.66 -3.35
CA ARG A 1012 -14.38 -10.62 -1.91
C ARG A 1012 -15.57 -10.17 -1.05
N ASN A 1013 -16.48 -9.37 -1.62
CA ASN A 1013 -17.65 -8.78 -0.95
C ASN A 1013 -18.98 -9.44 -1.36
N GLN A 1014 -19.01 -10.77 -1.39
CA GLN A 1014 -20.18 -11.52 -1.84
C GLN A 1014 -21.47 -11.14 -1.11
N TRP A 1015 -21.39 -10.98 0.21
CA TRP A 1015 -22.54 -10.64 1.03
C TRP A 1015 -23.14 -9.29 0.60
N SER A 1016 -22.30 -8.27 0.41
CA SER A 1016 -22.74 -6.93 0.01
C SER A 1016 -23.34 -6.90 -1.39
N MET A 1017 -22.77 -7.62 -2.36
CA MET A 1017 -23.29 -7.66 -3.74
C MET A 1017 -24.60 -8.44 -3.88
N SER A 1018 -24.84 -9.44 -3.03
CA SER A 1018 -26.03 -10.28 -3.11
C SER A 1018 -27.35 -9.52 -2.90
N ARG A 1019 -27.33 -8.50 -2.03
CA ARG A 1019 -28.50 -7.70 -1.66
C ARG A 1019 -29.05 -6.86 -2.82
N PRO A 1020 -28.26 -5.95 -3.45
CA PRO A 1020 -28.73 -5.20 -4.60
C PRO A 1020 -29.04 -6.12 -5.80
N LEU A 1021 -28.31 -7.23 -5.97
CA LEU A 1021 -28.56 -8.18 -7.06
C LEU A 1021 -29.98 -8.76 -7.00
N LEU A 1022 -30.44 -9.24 -5.84
CA LEU A 1022 -31.80 -9.75 -5.69
C LEU A 1022 -32.84 -8.72 -6.10
N GLY A 1023 -32.69 -7.48 -5.62
CA GLY A 1023 -33.64 -6.43 -5.96
C GLY A 1023 -33.62 -6.05 -7.45
N LEU A 1024 -32.45 -6.07 -8.10
CA LEU A 1024 -32.36 -5.83 -9.54
C LEU A 1024 -33.01 -6.96 -10.36
N ILE A 1025 -32.87 -8.21 -9.93
CA ILE A 1025 -33.54 -9.37 -10.54
C ILE A 1025 -35.06 -9.22 -10.44
N LEU A 1026 -35.58 -8.90 -9.25
CA LEU A 1026 -37.03 -8.74 -9.04
C LEU A 1026 -37.62 -7.53 -9.78
N LEU A 1027 -36.82 -6.50 -10.08
CA LEU A 1027 -37.24 -5.37 -10.88
C LEU A 1027 -37.19 -5.65 -12.40
N ASN A 1028 -36.27 -6.53 -12.85
CA ASN A 1028 -36.00 -6.81 -14.26
C ASN A 1028 -36.06 -8.31 -14.58
N GLU A 1029 -37.13 -9.00 -14.15
CA GLU A 1029 -37.28 -10.46 -14.28
C GLU A 1029 -37.17 -10.93 -15.75
N GLU A 1030 -37.78 -10.22 -16.70
CA GLU A 1030 -37.71 -10.54 -18.12
C GLU A 1030 -36.29 -10.49 -18.67
N TYR A 1031 -35.55 -9.43 -18.35
CA TYR A 1031 -34.16 -9.27 -18.79
C TYR A 1031 -33.23 -10.28 -18.09
N PHE A 1032 -33.44 -10.57 -16.80
CA PHE A 1032 -32.70 -11.61 -16.10
C PHE A 1032 -32.92 -12.98 -16.75
N ASN A 1033 -34.14 -13.31 -17.16
CA ASN A 1033 -34.43 -14.56 -17.88
C ASN A 1033 -33.75 -14.59 -19.26
N GLN A 1034 -33.72 -13.47 -19.99
CA GLN A 1034 -32.96 -13.36 -21.25
C GLN A 1034 -31.45 -13.56 -21.01
N LEU A 1035 -30.90 -12.92 -19.98
CA LEU A 1035 -29.50 -13.07 -19.58
C LEU A 1035 -29.17 -14.51 -19.20
N ARG A 1036 -30.04 -15.16 -18.41
CA ARG A 1036 -29.95 -16.59 -18.05
C ARG A 1036 -29.94 -17.46 -19.30
N GLU A 1037 -30.90 -17.29 -20.21
CA GLU A 1037 -30.98 -18.07 -21.45
C GLU A 1037 -29.75 -17.87 -22.33
N ASN A 1038 -29.27 -16.64 -22.47
CA ASN A 1038 -28.06 -16.32 -23.23
C ASN A 1038 -26.83 -16.99 -22.61
N ILE A 1039 -26.69 -16.95 -21.27
CA ILE A 1039 -25.61 -17.63 -20.55
C ILE A 1039 -25.72 -19.15 -20.72
N ILE A 1040 -26.89 -19.75 -20.63
CA ILE A 1040 -27.07 -21.20 -20.80
C ILE A 1040 -26.72 -21.61 -22.23
N ARG A 1041 -27.26 -20.93 -23.25
CA ARG A 1041 -27.01 -21.23 -24.67
C ARG A 1041 -25.55 -21.10 -25.07
N SER A 1042 -24.82 -20.21 -24.38
CA SER A 1042 -23.39 -20.02 -24.59
C SER A 1042 -22.51 -21.11 -23.97
N GLN A 1043 -23.06 -21.98 -23.11
CA GLN A 1043 -22.34 -23.15 -22.58
C GLN A 1043 -22.36 -24.31 -23.58
N SER A 1044 -21.36 -25.18 -23.50
CA SER A 1044 -21.32 -26.44 -24.25
C SER A 1044 -22.53 -27.31 -23.92
N VAL A 1045 -23.05 -28.06 -24.90
CA VAL A 1045 -24.30 -28.85 -24.79
C VAL A 1045 -24.34 -29.71 -23.52
N ASP A 1046 -23.22 -30.36 -23.16
CA ASP A 1046 -23.09 -31.21 -21.98
C ASP A 1046 -23.23 -30.47 -20.64
N LYS A 1047 -23.06 -29.14 -20.64
CA LYS A 1047 -23.10 -28.27 -19.45
C LYS A 1047 -24.35 -27.42 -19.36
N GLN A 1048 -25.14 -27.33 -20.42
CA GLN A 1048 -26.35 -26.50 -20.45
C GLN A 1048 -27.35 -26.94 -19.38
N ALA A 1049 -27.55 -28.25 -19.21
CA ALA A 1049 -28.44 -28.81 -18.18
C ALA A 1049 -27.97 -28.46 -16.75
N SER A 1050 -26.67 -28.60 -16.46
CA SER A 1050 -26.10 -28.25 -15.16
C SER A 1050 -26.17 -26.75 -14.88
N MET A 1051 -25.88 -25.91 -15.88
CA MET A 1051 -25.99 -24.45 -15.76
C MET A 1051 -27.44 -24.01 -15.52
N ALA A 1052 -28.40 -24.61 -16.22
CA ALA A 1052 -29.82 -24.37 -16.00
C ALA A 1052 -30.23 -24.72 -14.56
N GLN A 1053 -29.78 -25.87 -14.05
CA GLN A 1053 -30.03 -26.29 -12.68
C GLN A 1053 -29.43 -25.31 -11.65
N TRP A 1054 -28.22 -24.78 -11.88
CA TRP A 1054 -27.62 -23.81 -10.95
C TRP A 1054 -28.39 -22.49 -10.90
N PHE A 1055 -28.87 -21.98 -12.03
CA PHE A 1055 -29.75 -20.81 -12.06
C PHE A 1055 -31.12 -21.07 -11.39
N GLU A 1056 -31.63 -22.30 -11.44
CA GLU A 1056 -32.83 -22.68 -10.69
C GLU A 1056 -32.54 -22.71 -9.18
N ASN A 1057 -31.43 -23.33 -8.76
CA ASN A 1057 -31.01 -23.36 -7.37
C ASN A 1057 -30.75 -21.94 -6.81
N LEU A 1058 -30.27 -21.01 -7.64
CA LEU A 1058 -30.08 -19.62 -7.25
C LEU A 1058 -31.39 -18.97 -6.78
N MET A 1059 -32.49 -19.25 -7.48
CA MET A 1059 -33.82 -18.70 -7.20
C MET A 1059 -34.70 -19.61 -6.33
N ASP A 1060 -34.16 -20.74 -5.84
CA ASP A 1060 -34.94 -21.72 -5.08
C ASP A 1060 -35.51 -21.16 -3.76
N GLY A 1061 -36.85 -21.18 -3.70
CA GLY A 1061 -37.68 -20.63 -2.63
C GLY A 1061 -37.42 -19.16 -2.31
N ILE A 1062 -37.02 -18.37 -3.32
CA ILE A 1062 -37.00 -16.92 -3.27
C ILE A 1062 -38.40 -16.38 -3.59
N GLU A 1063 -38.94 -15.61 -2.66
CA GLU A 1063 -40.25 -14.96 -2.82
C GLU A 1063 -40.11 -13.59 -3.50
N ARG A 1064 -41.20 -13.06 -4.06
CA ARG A 1064 -41.22 -11.72 -4.66
C ARG A 1064 -41.33 -10.62 -3.59
N ASN A 1065 -40.35 -10.55 -2.69
CA ASN A 1065 -40.23 -9.51 -1.68
C ASN A 1065 -38.76 -9.26 -1.30
N LEU A 1066 -38.48 -8.12 -0.68
CA LEU A 1066 -37.14 -7.75 -0.23
C LEU A 1066 -36.99 -7.81 1.31
N LEU A 1067 -37.67 -8.77 1.95
CA LEU A 1067 -37.54 -8.98 3.39
C LEU A 1067 -36.15 -9.57 3.72
N THR A 1068 -35.63 -9.27 4.91
CA THR A 1068 -34.31 -9.73 5.36
C THR A 1068 -34.15 -11.24 5.25
N LYS A 1069 -35.16 -12.02 5.66
CA LYS A 1069 -35.15 -13.49 5.54
C LYS A 1069 -34.97 -13.96 4.09
N ASN A 1070 -35.65 -13.32 3.14
CA ASN A 1070 -35.57 -13.67 1.72
C ASN A 1070 -34.21 -13.28 1.12
N ARG A 1071 -33.67 -12.12 1.52
CA ARG A 1071 -32.30 -11.70 1.16
C ARG A 1071 -31.24 -12.67 1.68
N ASP A 1072 -31.33 -13.06 2.95
CA ASP A 1072 -30.36 -13.99 3.56
C ASP A 1072 -30.41 -15.36 2.86
N ARG A 1073 -31.61 -15.84 2.50
CA ARG A 1073 -31.79 -17.06 1.70
C ARG A 1073 -31.14 -16.93 0.31
N PHE A 1074 -31.37 -15.81 -0.39
CA PHE A 1074 -30.72 -15.55 -1.68
C PHE A 1074 -29.19 -15.52 -1.56
N THR A 1075 -28.65 -14.87 -0.52
CA THR A 1075 -27.20 -14.83 -0.28
C THR A 1075 -26.62 -16.25 -0.12
N GLN A 1076 -27.32 -17.14 0.61
CA GLN A 1076 -26.91 -18.54 0.76
C GLN A 1076 -26.97 -19.29 -0.58
N ASN A 1077 -28.06 -19.14 -1.34
CA ASN A 1077 -28.20 -19.73 -2.67
C ASN A 1077 -27.09 -19.25 -3.61
N LEU A 1078 -26.74 -17.96 -3.56
CA LEU A 1078 -25.66 -17.35 -4.34
C LEU A 1078 -24.28 -17.91 -3.96
N SER A 1079 -24.06 -18.27 -2.69
CA SER A 1079 -22.83 -18.96 -2.25
C SER A 1079 -22.69 -20.34 -2.85
N ASN A 1080 -23.78 -21.11 -2.88
CA ASN A 1080 -23.78 -22.40 -3.55
C ASN A 1080 -23.60 -22.25 -5.06
N PHE A 1081 -24.37 -21.35 -5.70
CA PHE A 1081 -24.27 -21.03 -7.13
C PHE A 1081 -22.84 -20.69 -7.55
N ARG A 1082 -22.17 -19.81 -6.80
CA ARG A 1082 -20.79 -19.42 -7.06
C ARG A 1082 -19.80 -20.57 -6.85
N ARG A 1083 -19.97 -21.36 -5.79
CA ARG A 1083 -19.13 -22.54 -5.54
C ARG A 1083 -19.24 -23.51 -6.72
N ASP A 1084 -20.46 -23.82 -7.14
CA ASP A 1084 -20.73 -24.79 -8.19
C ASP A 1084 -20.21 -24.29 -9.56
N ILE A 1085 -20.34 -22.99 -9.85
CA ILE A 1085 -19.69 -22.36 -11.02
C ILE A 1085 -18.17 -22.44 -10.91
N ASN A 1086 -17.58 -22.03 -9.78
CA ASN A 1086 -16.13 -22.06 -9.59
C ASN A 1086 -15.55 -23.47 -9.68
N ASP A 1087 -16.26 -24.48 -9.19
CA ASP A 1087 -15.84 -25.87 -9.27
C ASP A 1087 -16.00 -26.42 -10.70
N SER A 1088 -17.02 -25.98 -11.45
CA SER A 1088 -17.10 -26.24 -12.90
C SER A 1088 -15.98 -25.58 -13.69
N LEU A 1089 -15.51 -24.40 -13.26
CA LEU A 1089 -14.39 -23.68 -13.86
C LEU A 1089 -13.02 -24.33 -13.56
N LYS A 1090 -12.93 -25.26 -12.61
CA LYS A 1090 -11.72 -26.03 -12.26
C LYS A 1090 -11.58 -27.38 -13.02
N GLY A 1091 -12.50 -27.69 -13.96
CA GLY A 1091 -12.48 -28.93 -14.77
C GLY A 1091 -11.44 -28.96 -15.91
N PRO A 1092 -11.24 -30.12 -16.59
CA PRO A 1092 -10.10 -30.36 -17.49
C PRO A 1092 -10.07 -29.47 -18.74
N PRO A 1093 -8.89 -29.16 -19.32
CA PRO A 1093 -8.64 -27.86 -19.97
C PRO A 1093 -9.04 -27.72 -21.45
N SER A 1094 -9.69 -28.71 -22.06
CA SER A 1094 -9.67 -28.84 -23.52
C SER A 1094 -10.81 -28.16 -24.30
N VAL A 1095 -11.90 -27.73 -23.64
CA VAL A 1095 -13.09 -27.14 -24.33
C VAL A 1095 -13.49 -25.77 -23.76
N TYR A 1096 -12.73 -25.26 -22.79
CA TYR A 1096 -13.26 -24.33 -21.78
C TYR A 1096 -13.13 -22.84 -22.08
N ALA A 1097 -12.35 -22.44 -23.08
CA ALA A 1097 -11.84 -21.07 -23.12
C ALA A 1097 -12.10 -20.30 -24.42
N SER A 1098 -12.51 -21.00 -25.48
CA SER A 1098 -13.18 -20.40 -26.64
C SER A 1098 -14.53 -19.79 -26.27
N HIS A 1099 -15.25 -20.39 -25.30
CA HIS A 1099 -16.59 -19.95 -24.90
C HIS A 1099 -16.61 -18.66 -24.06
N GLN A 1100 -15.60 -18.40 -23.22
CA GLN A 1100 -15.60 -17.23 -22.32
C GLN A 1100 -15.29 -15.90 -23.01
N ALA A 1101 -14.45 -15.88 -24.05
CA ALA A 1101 -14.14 -14.65 -24.79
C ALA A 1101 -15.32 -14.19 -25.67
N MET A 1102 -16.07 -15.13 -26.23
CA MET A 1102 -17.29 -14.85 -26.99
C MET A 1102 -18.41 -14.32 -26.08
N LEU A 1103 -18.52 -14.87 -24.86
CA LEU A 1103 -19.48 -14.45 -23.83
C LEU A 1103 -19.26 -13.04 -23.31
N ALA A 1104 -18.03 -12.68 -22.97
CA ALA A 1104 -17.69 -11.32 -22.52
C ALA A 1104 -17.89 -10.28 -23.64
N HIS A 1105 -17.63 -10.65 -24.90
CA HIS A 1105 -17.81 -9.77 -26.04
C HIS A 1105 -19.30 -9.55 -26.39
N LEU A 1106 -20.15 -10.58 -26.25
CA LEU A 1106 -21.61 -10.48 -26.50
C LEU A 1106 -22.33 -9.66 -25.42
N MET A 1107 -21.90 -9.73 -24.15
CA MET A 1107 -22.50 -8.92 -23.07
C MET A 1107 -22.03 -7.46 -23.02
N MET A 1108 -20.89 -7.13 -23.64
CA MET A 1108 -20.44 -5.73 -23.79
C MET A 1108 -21.00 -5.06 -25.06
N THR A 1109 -21.61 -5.82 -25.96
CA THR A 1109 -22.18 -5.32 -27.23
C THR A 1109 -23.71 -5.40 -27.29
N SER A 1110 -24.37 -5.78 -26.18
CA SER A 1110 -25.82 -5.77 -26.02
C SER A 1110 -26.31 -4.63 -25.12
#